data_AF-A0A165ZMG6-F1
#
_entry.id   AF-A0A165ZMG6-F1
#
_cell.length_a   1.000
_cell.length_b   1.000
_cell.length_c   1.000
_cell.angle_alpha   90.00
_cell.angle_beta   90.00
_cell.angle_gamma   90.00
#
_symmetry.space_group_name_H-M   'P 1'
#
loop_
_entity.id
_entity.type
_entity.pdbx_description
1 polymer ?
#
loop_
_entity_poly.entity_id
_entity_poly.type
_entity_poly.pdbx_seq_one_letter_code
_entity_poly.pdbx_strand_id
1 'polypeptide(L)'
;MSDGLKGNAGDDVRDIGGSQLLGRGLNRLDWAGDSKECLKVGDTESGKRAVPYRKTSYNVGKNVTMSTVVANDNFSTETFASRDEFERHTQTSVEASGKYGAFSAGFKATFGSDIKTLEEREAALYSHTVRLWKLTLEVSPANATEAFKKRIDELPKAFDPGNPAPFFNFLVDFGADIVSEVTVGGSLNYAMTALKSFLSKTNTLDAMVKAEYGAFVSGSATTSVSETVKKNIAHRNANLTTRGGTHAIAFNSVDPNNCNTEFGKWRESLPDDPTVVELAIAPVYRFVKEGETRTALEQAYQWYTSYKAEIEATWQESVVVLGRSGRQATSKAEATRPALRMVFVDNKSKETSESFHYPPAANASTTEFEQFWDALALLLRQKNGQKLLMATERWPRDARYYPTYAMREALLSNGASEVSLMRWDTLTKHMQPNPLSGLTYVLAGNDFEAPGVDGLIAGFGQAGKDLNPTVKVKARFSHDSFGKVKLVKTATTEEDPRTALYIVRNNTDAKPALAVDPQNRTRIAMQTPDRHNPGQYWYMPELEKPYPEINHPVLLINYETGTCLQGMHDQGDCRLKPIEPGRQQDDVIWDRRGDEVFHLLMVYNWRDALCLTQIEKRAAVRPWRLPHGMDWLREQHRPYS
;
A
#
# COMPACT_ATOMS: atom_id res chain seq x y z
N MET A 1 66.64 8.04 40.62
CA MET A 1 66.94 7.44 39.31
C MET A 1 65.68 6.67 38.93
N SER A 2 64.70 7.32 38.29
CA SER A 2 64.60 7.53 36.83
C SER A 2 64.34 6.20 36.12
N ASP A 3 63.41 6.02 35.20
CA ASP A 3 62.37 6.84 34.59
C ASP A 3 61.60 5.89 33.66
N GLY A 4 60.41 6.28 33.22
CA GLY A 4 59.88 5.78 31.94
C GLY A 4 58.75 4.76 32.03
N LEU A 5 57.54 5.26 32.27
CA LEU A 5 56.53 5.41 31.20
C LEU A 5 55.32 6.15 31.78
N LYS A 6 55.51 7.46 31.99
CA LYS A 6 54.42 8.43 31.86
C LYS A 6 54.00 8.42 30.39
N GLY A 7 53.01 7.59 30.05
CA GLY A 7 52.20 7.85 28.87
C GLY A 7 51.36 9.08 29.17
N ASN A 8 51.55 10.14 28.38
CA ASN A 8 50.71 11.33 28.42
C ASN A 8 49.24 10.94 28.28
N ALA A 9 48.50 10.97 29.39
CA ALA A 9 47.06 11.09 29.38
C ALA A 9 46.74 12.53 28.94
N GLY A 10 46.67 12.74 27.62
CA GLY A 10 45.74 13.73 27.10
C GLY A 10 44.35 13.21 27.39
N ASP A 11 43.83 13.49 28.59
CA ASP A 11 42.46 13.20 29.01
C ASP A 11 41.48 14.11 28.24
N ASP A 12 41.39 13.93 26.93
CA ASP A 12 40.25 14.43 26.16
C ASP A 12 39.08 13.51 26.43
N VAL A 13 38.37 13.76 27.53
CA VAL A 13 37.10 13.09 27.82
C VAL A 13 36.11 13.50 26.73
N ARG A 14 35.76 12.56 25.85
CA ARG A 14 34.87 12.82 24.70
C ARG A 14 33.41 12.69 25.10
N ASP A 15 32.53 13.48 24.51
CA ASP A 15 31.09 13.22 24.65
C ASP A 15 30.73 11.88 24.01
N ILE A 16 29.89 11.10 24.69
CA ILE A 16 29.51 9.78 24.20
C ILE A 16 28.59 9.87 22.98
N GLY A 17 28.94 9.16 21.92
CA GLY A 17 28.08 9.02 20.74
C GLY A 17 26.70 8.46 21.12
N GLY A 18 25.64 9.04 20.55
CA GLY A 18 24.24 8.67 20.82
C GLY A 18 23.53 9.48 21.92
N SER A 19 24.25 10.21 22.78
CA SER A 19 23.66 11.06 23.83
C SER A 19 22.82 12.23 23.27
N GLN A 20 23.10 12.65 22.03
CA GLN A 20 22.39 13.72 21.34
C GLN A 20 20.92 13.36 21.02
N LEU A 21 20.67 12.06 20.77
CA LEU A 21 19.33 11.53 20.48
C LEU A 21 18.66 10.97 21.74
N LEU A 22 19.42 10.40 22.68
CA LEU A 22 18.86 9.89 23.92
C LEU A 22 18.15 11.00 24.73
N GLY A 23 16.95 10.72 25.23
CA GLY A 23 16.11 11.67 25.95
C GLY A 23 15.46 12.73 25.07
N ARG A 24 15.68 12.72 23.75
CA ARG A 24 15.05 13.66 22.82
C ARG A 24 13.66 13.19 22.41
N GLY A 25 12.78 14.15 22.17
CA GLY A 25 11.48 13.94 21.54
C GLY A 25 11.56 13.36 20.14
N LEU A 26 10.57 12.57 19.75
CA LEU A 26 10.40 12.05 18.40
C LEU A 26 8.91 11.82 18.10
N ASN A 27 8.50 12.06 16.86
CA ASN A 27 7.17 11.66 16.39
C ASN A 27 7.29 10.40 15.56
N ARG A 28 6.69 9.31 16.08
CA ARG A 28 6.98 7.98 15.55
C ARG A 28 6.63 7.76 14.08
N LEU A 29 5.75 8.60 13.54
CA LEU A 29 5.22 8.53 12.18
C LEU A 29 5.95 9.39 11.16
N ASP A 30 6.90 10.23 11.58
CA ASP A 30 7.66 11.13 10.69
C ASP A 30 9.10 10.68 10.48
N TRP A 31 9.48 9.60 11.15
CA TRP A 31 10.84 9.09 11.18
C TRP A 31 11.45 8.84 9.77
N ALA A 32 10.62 8.53 8.77
CA ALA A 32 11.09 8.18 7.42
C ALA A 32 11.23 9.39 6.47
N GLY A 33 10.94 10.61 6.94
CA GLY A 33 10.97 11.85 6.13
C GLY A 33 11.48 13.06 6.92
N ASP A 34 11.25 14.25 6.37
CA ASP A 34 11.63 15.51 7.03
C ASP A 34 10.80 15.71 8.30
N SER A 35 11.47 15.91 9.44
CA SER A 35 10.82 16.10 10.73
C SER A 35 11.37 17.32 11.45
N LYS A 36 10.51 18.07 12.14
CA LYS A 36 10.92 19.11 13.07
C LYS A 36 11.79 18.49 14.18
N GLU A 37 12.93 19.11 14.46
CA GLU A 37 13.77 18.69 15.58
C GLU A 37 13.04 18.99 16.90
N CYS A 38 12.65 17.94 17.63
CA CYS A 38 11.99 18.07 18.92
C CYS A 38 13.00 18.40 20.04
N LEU A 39 12.48 19.04 21.09
CA LEU A 39 13.24 19.40 22.29
C LEU A 39 13.63 18.17 23.14
N LYS A 40 14.64 18.36 24.01
CA LYS A 40 15.12 17.32 24.92
C LYS A 40 14.19 17.21 26.14
N VAL A 41 13.57 16.04 26.31
CA VAL A 41 12.68 15.74 27.44
C VAL A 41 13.45 15.15 28.60
N GLY A 42 14.33 14.19 28.32
CA GLY A 42 15.17 13.51 29.30
C GLY A 42 16.48 14.25 29.56
N ASP A 43 16.82 14.45 30.82
CA ASP A 43 18.10 14.99 31.25
C ASP A 43 19.20 13.93 31.16
N THR A 44 19.97 13.98 30.07
CA THR A 44 21.13 13.13 29.83
C THR A 44 22.47 13.83 30.07
N GLU A 45 22.46 15.11 30.47
CA GLU A 45 23.66 15.95 30.52
C GLU A 45 24.07 16.32 31.95
N SER A 46 23.14 16.35 32.92
CA SER A 46 23.50 16.73 34.29
C SER A 46 24.43 15.73 34.97
N GLY A 47 25.40 16.24 35.72
CA GLY A 47 26.29 15.43 36.55
C GLY A 47 27.11 14.42 35.75
N LYS A 48 27.67 14.84 34.61
CA LYS A 48 28.51 13.99 33.75
C LYS A 48 29.60 13.30 34.58
N ARG A 49 29.78 12.02 34.31
CA ARG A 49 30.87 11.18 34.83
C ARG A 49 31.65 10.58 33.68
N ALA A 50 32.96 10.43 33.87
CA ALA A 50 33.80 9.72 32.92
C ALA A 50 33.57 8.20 33.06
N VAL A 51 33.21 7.54 31.95
CA VAL A 51 33.05 6.09 31.86
C VAL A 51 34.09 5.56 30.86
N PRO A 52 35.01 4.68 31.27
CA PRO A 52 36.03 4.14 30.38
C PRO A 52 35.43 3.12 29.40
N TYR A 53 35.78 3.24 28.13
CA TYR A 53 35.51 2.24 27.09
C TYR A 53 36.74 2.08 26.18
N ARG A 54 37.33 0.88 26.17
CA ARG A 54 38.61 0.59 25.52
C ARG A 54 39.71 1.57 25.99
N LYS A 55 40.28 2.36 25.08
CA LYS A 55 41.36 3.33 25.35
C LYS A 55 40.85 4.75 25.59
N THR A 56 39.53 4.95 25.57
CA THR A 56 38.90 6.29 25.60
C THR A 56 37.97 6.39 26.81
N SER A 57 37.96 7.54 27.47
CA SER A 57 36.98 7.88 28.51
C SER A 57 35.88 8.75 27.91
N TYR A 58 34.63 8.38 28.17
CA TYR A 58 33.46 9.10 27.65
C TYR A 58 32.69 9.81 28.76
N ASN A 59 32.20 11.01 28.46
CA ASN A 59 31.31 11.78 29.31
C ASN A 59 29.88 11.24 29.21
N VAL A 60 29.35 10.72 30.33
CA VAL A 60 28.00 10.16 30.43
C VAL A 60 27.25 10.84 31.56
N GLY A 61 26.05 11.37 31.31
CA GLY A 61 25.23 12.00 32.35
C GLY A 61 24.83 11.05 33.48
N LYS A 62 24.56 11.59 34.67
CA LYS A 62 24.29 10.80 35.88
C LYS A 62 23.09 9.85 35.72
N ASN A 63 22.07 10.27 34.96
CA ASN A 63 20.82 9.55 34.72
C ASN A 63 20.91 8.56 33.55
N VAL A 64 22.05 8.50 32.85
CA VAL A 64 22.27 7.62 31.70
C VAL A 64 23.03 6.39 32.14
N THR A 65 22.49 5.22 31.81
CA THR A 65 23.18 3.94 31.99
C THR A 65 23.84 3.56 30.68
N MET A 66 25.15 3.30 30.72
CA MET A 66 25.92 2.76 29.59
C MET A 66 26.17 1.27 29.84
N SER A 67 25.73 0.42 28.90
CA SER A 67 26.10 -0.99 28.86
C SER A 67 27.02 -1.26 27.68
N THR A 68 28.13 -1.93 27.95
CA THR A 68 29.07 -2.45 26.94
C THR A 68 28.84 -3.93 26.65
N VAL A 69 27.99 -4.58 27.44
CA VAL A 69 27.51 -5.95 27.19
C VAL A 69 26.35 -5.84 26.20
N VAL A 70 26.69 -5.64 24.94
CA VAL A 70 25.75 -5.68 23.82
C VAL A 70 25.94 -6.99 23.06
N ALA A 71 24.86 -7.54 22.51
CA ALA A 71 24.93 -8.75 21.70
C ALA A 71 25.91 -8.54 20.53
N ASN A 72 26.73 -9.57 20.25
CA ASN A 72 27.65 -9.60 19.12
C ASN A 72 26.93 -9.29 17.78
N ASP A 73 27.73 -8.92 16.77
CA ASP A 73 27.34 -8.71 15.37
C ASP A 73 26.03 -9.42 14.98
N ASN A 74 25.02 -8.66 14.57
CA ASN A 74 23.76 -9.20 14.09
C ASN A 74 23.70 -9.19 12.57
N PHE A 75 23.22 -10.30 12.02
CA PHE A 75 23.00 -10.47 10.58
C PHE A 75 21.52 -10.75 10.35
N SER A 76 20.95 -10.05 9.39
CA SER A 76 19.56 -10.22 8.99
C SER A 76 19.45 -10.13 7.48
N THR A 77 18.59 -10.96 6.92
CA THR A 77 18.22 -10.90 5.50
C THR A 77 16.70 -10.87 5.44
N GLU A 78 16.17 -9.85 4.81
CA GLU A 78 14.74 -9.66 4.63
C GLU A 78 14.43 -9.50 3.15
N THR A 79 13.33 -10.10 2.71
CA THR A 79 12.85 -10.02 1.33
C THR A 79 11.44 -9.47 1.29
N PHE A 80 11.16 -8.65 0.29
CA PHE A 80 9.90 -7.95 0.10
C PHE A 80 9.45 -8.15 -1.34
N ALA A 81 8.19 -8.53 -1.55
CA ALA A 81 7.60 -8.76 -2.85
C ALA A 81 7.27 -7.46 -3.61
N SER A 82 7.34 -6.30 -2.93
CA SER A 82 7.14 -4.97 -3.49
C SER A 82 7.70 -3.86 -2.59
N ARG A 83 7.77 -2.64 -3.14
CA ARG A 83 8.04 -1.40 -2.39
C ARG A 83 7.05 -1.20 -1.24
N ASP A 84 5.76 -1.39 -1.50
CA ASP A 84 4.70 -1.22 -0.50
C ASP A 84 4.87 -2.18 0.68
N GLU A 85 5.35 -3.41 0.42
CA GLU A 85 5.63 -4.36 1.47
C GLU A 85 6.81 -3.95 2.36
N PHE A 86 7.88 -3.40 1.77
CA PHE A 86 9.01 -2.83 2.53
C PHE A 86 8.56 -1.68 3.41
N GLU A 87 7.86 -0.68 2.84
CA GLU A 87 7.40 0.50 3.60
C GLU A 87 6.45 0.07 4.73
N ARG A 88 5.57 -0.92 4.49
CA ARG A 88 4.72 -1.53 5.52
C ARG A 88 5.53 -2.23 6.61
N HIS A 89 6.55 -3.01 6.26
CA HIS A 89 7.38 -3.73 7.22
C HIS A 89 8.11 -2.76 8.15
N THR A 90 8.70 -1.71 7.58
CA THR A 90 9.34 -0.63 8.31
C THR A 90 8.34 0.06 9.25
N GLN A 91 7.16 0.44 8.74
CA GLN A 91 6.14 1.10 9.55
C GLN A 91 5.60 0.21 10.68
N THR A 92 5.32 -1.06 10.40
CA THR A 92 4.81 -2.02 11.38
C THR A 92 5.82 -2.29 12.49
N SER A 93 7.10 -2.43 12.13
CA SER A 93 8.20 -2.63 13.09
C SER A 93 8.29 -1.46 14.08
N VAL A 94 8.18 -0.24 13.56
CA VAL A 94 8.16 0.99 14.35
C VAL A 94 6.94 1.06 15.28
N GLU A 95 5.76 0.73 14.77
CA GLU A 95 4.50 0.81 15.53
C GLU A 95 4.38 -0.23 16.64
N ALA A 96 4.74 -1.49 16.33
CA ALA A 96 4.57 -2.61 17.24
C ALA A 96 5.64 -2.64 18.34
N SER A 97 6.89 -2.32 17.98
CA SER A 97 8.03 -2.48 18.90
C SER A 97 8.53 -1.15 19.46
N GLY A 98 8.19 -0.01 18.85
CA GLY A 98 8.79 1.28 19.19
C GLY A 98 10.30 1.29 18.96
N LYS A 99 10.83 0.38 18.11
CA LYS A 99 12.25 0.29 17.81
C LYS A 99 12.52 0.77 16.39
N TYR A 100 13.52 1.63 16.24
CA TYR A 100 14.08 1.99 14.95
C TYR A 100 15.46 1.35 14.81
N GLY A 101 15.88 1.08 13.57
CA GLY A 101 17.06 0.27 13.29
C GLY A 101 17.65 0.52 11.90
N ALA A 102 18.51 -0.39 11.44
CA ALA A 102 19.07 -0.36 10.09
C ALA A 102 18.03 -0.34 8.95
N PHE A 103 16.76 -0.62 9.26
CA PHE A 103 15.63 -0.87 8.35
C PHE A 103 14.70 0.32 8.13
N SER A 104 15.01 1.46 8.74
CA SER A 104 14.00 2.49 8.88
C SER A 104 14.15 3.64 7.88
N ALA A 105 15.23 3.70 7.10
CA ALA A 105 15.33 4.64 5.98
C ALA A 105 14.29 4.33 4.88
N GLY A 106 13.71 5.38 4.28
CA GLY A 106 12.75 5.23 3.17
C GLY A 106 13.33 4.43 1.99
N PHE A 107 12.46 3.80 1.18
CA PHE A 107 12.85 2.84 0.13
C PHE A 107 13.95 3.39 -0.80
N LYS A 108 13.81 4.63 -1.27
CA LYS A 108 14.82 5.28 -2.14
C LYS A 108 16.19 5.40 -1.48
N ALA A 109 16.24 5.78 -0.21
CA ALA A 109 17.49 5.92 0.54
C ALA A 109 18.18 4.56 0.75
N THR A 110 17.39 3.48 0.86
CA THR A 110 17.90 2.12 1.05
C THR A 110 18.37 1.49 -0.26
N PHE A 111 17.56 1.56 -1.33
CA PHE A 111 17.81 0.86 -2.60
C PHE A 111 18.43 1.74 -3.70
N GLY A 112 18.67 3.03 -3.43
CA GLY A 112 19.43 3.94 -4.32
C GLY A 112 18.76 4.26 -5.66
N SER A 113 17.48 3.94 -5.84
CA SER A 113 16.76 4.12 -7.11
C SER A 113 15.32 4.59 -6.91
N ASP A 114 14.86 5.49 -7.78
CA ASP A 114 13.44 5.79 -7.97
C ASP A 114 12.81 4.65 -8.77
N ILE A 115 12.58 3.51 -8.11
CA ILE A 115 11.82 2.42 -8.72
C ILE A 115 10.38 2.90 -8.77
N LYS A 116 9.89 3.16 -9.99
CA LYS A 116 8.47 3.45 -10.22
C LYS A 116 7.65 2.29 -9.66
N THR A 117 6.55 2.61 -8.99
CA THR A 117 5.59 1.64 -8.43
C THR A 117 5.12 0.58 -9.44
N LEU A 118 5.27 0.88 -10.74
CA LEU A 118 4.90 0.04 -11.89
C LEU A 118 5.92 -1.04 -12.26
N GLU A 119 7.16 -0.98 -11.80
CA GLU A 119 8.12 -2.07 -12.07
C GLU A 119 7.92 -3.20 -11.06
N GLU A 120 7.40 -4.35 -11.52
CA GLU A 120 7.25 -5.57 -10.74
C GLU A 120 8.61 -6.13 -10.30
N ARG A 121 9.16 -5.54 -9.23
CA ARG A 121 10.42 -5.95 -8.63
C ARG A 121 10.22 -6.49 -7.23
N GLU A 122 10.97 -7.53 -6.91
CA GLU A 122 11.21 -7.93 -5.52
C GLU A 122 12.44 -7.19 -5.00
N ALA A 123 12.46 -6.95 -3.69
CA ALA A 123 13.54 -6.28 -2.98
C ALA A 123 14.08 -7.19 -1.88
N ALA A 124 15.39 -7.15 -1.65
CA ALA A 124 16.04 -7.84 -0.57
C ALA A 124 17.05 -6.92 0.11
N LEU A 125 17.07 -6.95 1.43
CA LEU A 125 17.98 -6.19 2.24
C LEU A 125 18.75 -7.15 3.13
N TYR A 126 20.07 -7.16 2.97
CA TYR A 126 20.98 -7.79 3.90
C TYR A 126 21.58 -6.72 4.80
N SER A 127 21.36 -6.83 6.11
CA SER A 127 21.87 -5.88 7.10
C SER A 127 22.79 -6.56 8.09
N HIS A 128 23.96 -5.96 8.29
CA HIS A 128 24.95 -6.34 9.30
C HIS A 128 25.14 -5.18 10.27
N THR A 129 24.70 -5.36 11.50
CA THR A 129 24.83 -4.36 12.56
C THR A 129 25.89 -4.78 13.57
N VAL A 130 26.90 -3.95 13.75
CA VAL A 130 27.93 -4.07 14.78
C VAL A 130 27.54 -3.14 15.93
N ARG A 131 27.38 -3.69 17.13
CA ARG A 131 26.99 -2.93 18.33
C ARG A 131 28.22 -2.72 19.20
N LEU A 132 28.50 -1.49 19.60
CA LEU A 132 29.62 -1.15 20.48
C LEU A 132 29.14 -0.96 21.92
N TRP A 133 28.10 -0.15 22.11
CA TRP A 133 27.49 0.09 23.41
C TRP A 133 26.01 0.45 23.27
N LYS A 134 25.32 0.39 24.40
CA LYS A 134 23.93 0.77 24.55
C LYS A 134 23.81 1.81 25.65
N LEU A 135 23.06 2.87 25.38
CA LEU A 135 22.71 3.90 26.36
C LEU A 135 21.22 3.81 26.66
N THR A 136 20.88 3.78 27.94
CA THR A 136 19.49 3.75 28.41
C THR A 136 19.24 4.90 29.36
N LEU A 137 18.12 5.58 29.14
CA LEU A 137 17.56 6.57 30.05
C LEU A 137 16.31 5.96 30.70
N GLU A 138 16.31 5.91 32.03
CA GLU A 138 15.13 5.45 32.76
C GLU A 138 13.97 6.45 32.56
N VAL A 139 12.82 5.92 32.13
CA VAL A 139 11.58 6.67 31.93
C VAL A 139 10.98 7.02 33.28
N SER A 140 11.37 8.18 33.81
CA SER A 140 10.97 8.67 35.12
C SER A 140 10.81 10.19 35.12
N PRO A 141 9.78 10.75 35.79
CA PRO A 141 9.63 12.20 35.92
C PRO A 141 10.81 12.91 36.59
N ALA A 142 11.55 12.19 37.44
CA ALA A 142 12.76 12.73 38.08
C ALA A 142 13.87 13.02 37.07
N ASN A 143 13.89 12.29 35.95
CA ASN A 143 14.89 12.40 34.90
C ASN A 143 14.48 13.38 33.80
N ALA A 144 13.40 14.15 33.95
CA ALA A 144 12.98 15.15 32.98
C ALA A 144 13.81 16.45 33.09
N THR A 145 13.99 17.15 31.96
CA THR A 145 14.62 18.47 31.92
C THR A 145 13.73 19.54 32.58
N GLU A 146 14.33 20.60 33.10
CA GLU A 146 13.57 21.72 33.70
C GLU A 146 12.68 22.43 32.69
N ALA A 147 13.11 22.53 31.43
CA ALA A 147 12.30 23.09 30.35
C ALA A 147 11.02 22.26 30.11
N PHE A 148 11.12 20.93 30.14
CA PHE A 148 9.97 20.05 30.01
C PHE A 148 9.04 20.17 31.21
N LYS A 149 9.57 20.14 32.44
CA LYS A 149 8.77 20.29 33.67
C LYS A 149 7.98 21.59 33.68
N LYS A 150 8.62 22.72 33.37
CA LYS A 150 7.94 24.01 33.26
C LYS A 150 6.80 23.96 32.25
N ARG A 151 7.02 23.32 31.10
CA ARG A 151 6.01 23.25 30.03
C ARG A 151 4.86 22.29 30.36
N ILE A 152 5.08 21.31 31.23
CA ILE A 152 4.02 20.50 31.85
C ILE A 152 3.18 21.33 32.82
N ASP A 153 3.79 22.20 33.62
CA ASP A 153 3.07 23.00 34.64
C ASP A 153 2.07 23.99 34.04
N GLU A 154 2.29 24.46 32.81
CA GLU A 154 1.34 25.33 32.10
C GLU A 154 0.42 24.55 31.14
N LEU A 155 0.36 23.20 31.21
CA LEU A 155 -0.69 22.41 30.54
C LEU A 155 -1.99 22.42 31.35
N PRO A 156 -3.16 22.41 30.69
CA PRO A 156 -4.43 22.18 31.37
C PRO A 156 -4.46 20.84 32.13
N LYS A 157 -5.22 20.78 33.22
CA LYS A 157 -5.38 19.54 34.01
C LYS A 157 -6.35 18.53 33.39
N ALA A 158 -7.14 18.97 32.41
CA ALA A 158 -8.08 18.14 31.67
C ALA A 158 -7.86 18.35 30.17
N PHE A 159 -7.98 17.28 29.39
CA PHE A 159 -7.94 17.36 27.94
C PHE A 159 -9.34 17.67 27.40
N ASP A 160 -9.47 18.79 26.69
CA ASP A 160 -10.67 19.17 25.98
C ASP A 160 -10.46 18.95 24.47
N PRO A 161 -11.16 17.97 23.84
CA PRO A 161 -11.12 17.77 22.40
C PRO A 161 -11.57 18.98 21.59
N GLY A 162 -12.41 19.87 22.14
CA GLY A 162 -12.85 21.11 21.50
C GLY A 162 -11.79 22.22 21.52
N ASN A 163 -10.77 22.09 22.37
CA ASN A 163 -9.61 22.99 22.41
C ASN A 163 -8.29 22.21 22.62
N PRO A 164 -7.85 21.41 21.63
CA PRO A 164 -6.71 20.52 21.78
C PRO A 164 -5.35 21.25 21.68
N ALA A 165 -5.35 22.51 21.25
CA ALA A 165 -4.16 23.27 20.89
C ALA A 165 -3.06 23.29 21.97
N PRO A 166 -3.35 23.48 23.28
CA PRO A 166 -2.31 23.50 24.31
C PRO A 166 -1.50 22.20 24.39
N PHE A 167 -2.16 21.05 24.26
CA PHE A 167 -1.51 19.74 24.28
C PHE A 167 -0.84 19.42 22.94
N PHE A 168 -1.43 19.83 21.82
CA PHE A 168 -0.86 19.55 20.52
C PHE A 168 0.42 20.36 20.26
N ASN A 169 0.43 21.63 20.64
CA ASN A 169 1.65 22.44 20.60
C ASN A 169 2.75 21.82 21.47
N PHE A 170 2.39 21.31 22.65
CA PHE A 170 3.31 20.58 23.50
C PHE A 170 3.89 19.32 22.82
N LEU A 171 3.05 18.50 22.19
CA LEU A 171 3.48 17.28 21.47
C LEU A 171 4.29 17.61 20.20
N VAL A 172 4.02 18.75 19.56
CA VAL A 172 4.80 19.26 18.41
C VAL A 172 6.19 19.76 18.85
N ASP A 173 6.33 20.32 20.04
CA ASP A 173 7.61 20.82 20.55
C ASP A 173 8.49 19.71 21.13
N PHE A 174 7.89 18.78 21.89
CA PHE A 174 8.61 17.72 22.60
C PHE A 174 8.48 16.33 21.98
N GLY A 175 7.71 16.17 20.91
CA GLY A 175 7.38 14.86 20.33
C GLY A 175 6.30 14.12 21.12
N ALA A 176 5.57 13.24 20.44
CA ALA A 176 4.65 12.31 21.08
C ALA A 176 5.36 11.18 21.84
N ASP A 177 6.59 10.86 21.42
CA ASP A 177 7.43 9.83 22.00
C ASP A 177 8.81 10.40 22.34
N ILE A 178 9.57 9.67 23.16
CA ILE A 178 10.92 10.03 23.60
C ILE A 178 11.84 8.85 23.35
N VAL A 179 13.05 9.12 22.88
CA VAL A 179 14.11 8.11 22.77
C VAL A 179 14.59 7.71 24.17
N SER A 180 14.17 6.53 24.60
CA SER A 180 14.51 5.96 25.92
C SER A 180 15.78 5.10 25.89
N GLU A 181 16.15 4.61 24.71
CA GLU A 181 17.30 3.75 24.51
C GLU A 181 17.93 4.00 23.15
N VAL A 182 19.26 3.99 23.08
CA VAL A 182 20.01 3.98 21.83
C VAL A 182 21.08 2.89 21.88
N THR A 183 21.20 2.15 20.79
CA THR A 183 22.33 1.25 20.52
C THR A 183 23.23 1.93 19.50
N VAL A 184 24.52 2.01 19.83
CA VAL A 184 25.51 2.77 19.09
C VAL A 184 26.57 1.82 18.54
N GLY A 185 26.97 2.04 17.29
CA GLY A 185 27.98 1.26 16.60
C GLY A 185 28.02 1.59 15.12
N GLY A 186 27.93 0.58 14.27
CA GLY A 186 27.86 0.76 12.83
C GLY A 186 26.96 -0.26 12.15
N SER A 187 26.41 0.11 11.00
CA SER A 187 25.62 -0.80 10.17
C SER A 187 26.11 -0.80 8.73
N LEU A 188 26.08 -1.98 8.12
CA LEU A 188 26.30 -2.19 6.70
C LEU A 188 25.04 -2.80 6.10
N ASN A 189 24.52 -2.17 5.06
CA ASN A 189 23.31 -2.57 4.36
C ASN A 189 23.66 -2.86 2.90
N TYR A 190 23.45 -4.10 2.48
CA TYR A 190 23.50 -4.52 1.08
C TYR A 190 22.07 -4.73 0.57
N ALA A 191 21.60 -3.78 -0.22
CA ALA A 191 20.24 -3.71 -0.73
C ALA A 191 20.22 -4.13 -2.21
N MET A 192 19.29 -5.01 -2.58
CA MET A 192 19.15 -5.54 -3.93
C MET A 192 17.70 -5.48 -4.40
N THR A 193 17.48 -5.16 -5.68
CA THR A 193 16.18 -5.36 -6.33
C THR A 193 16.35 -6.12 -7.65
N ALA A 194 15.39 -6.98 -7.99
CA ALA A 194 15.39 -7.73 -9.24
C ALA A 194 13.99 -7.79 -9.84
N LEU A 195 13.91 -7.88 -11.17
CA LEU A 195 12.63 -8.03 -11.88
C LEU A 195 12.01 -9.39 -11.59
N LYS A 196 10.71 -9.43 -11.26
CA LYS A 196 9.98 -10.68 -11.01
C LYS A 196 10.07 -11.67 -12.18
N SER A 197 10.10 -11.17 -13.41
CA SER A 197 10.25 -11.97 -14.63
C SER A 197 11.57 -12.77 -14.69
N PHE A 198 12.59 -12.37 -13.94
CA PHE A 198 13.88 -13.07 -13.85
C PHE A 198 13.94 -14.06 -12.68
N LEU A 199 13.04 -13.93 -11.71
CA LEU A 199 13.01 -14.77 -10.52
C LEU A 199 12.30 -16.10 -10.83
N SER A 200 12.77 -17.18 -10.21
CA SER A 200 12.20 -18.52 -10.37
C SER A 200 12.29 -19.30 -9.07
N LYS A 201 11.64 -20.47 -9.00
CA LYS A 201 11.73 -21.37 -7.84
C LYS A 201 13.17 -21.75 -7.46
N THR A 202 14.10 -21.74 -8.42
CA THR A 202 15.51 -22.07 -8.22
C THR A 202 16.43 -20.85 -8.14
N ASN A 203 15.95 -19.66 -8.52
CA ASN A 203 16.70 -18.39 -8.47
C ASN A 203 15.89 -17.35 -7.70
N THR A 204 15.80 -17.54 -6.38
CA THR A 204 15.10 -16.63 -5.47
C THR A 204 16.00 -15.44 -5.11
N LEU A 205 15.41 -14.28 -4.85
CA LEU A 205 16.15 -13.08 -4.50
C LEU A 205 17.00 -13.23 -3.21
N ASP A 206 16.49 -13.99 -2.23
CA ASP A 206 17.25 -14.34 -1.01
C ASP A 206 18.55 -15.10 -1.31
N ALA A 207 18.48 -16.08 -2.21
CA ALA A 207 19.67 -16.83 -2.63
C ALA A 207 20.67 -15.94 -3.38
N MET A 208 20.16 -15.04 -4.24
CA MET A 208 21.00 -14.08 -4.98
C MET A 208 21.73 -13.13 -4.01
N VAL A 209 21.01 -12.52 -3.06
CA VAL A 209 21.59 -11.55 -2.12
C VAL A 209 22.63 -12.22 -1.20
N LYS A 210 22.37 -13.44 -0.71
CA LYS A 210 23.31 -14.20 0.12
C LYS A 210 24.57 -14.61 -0.64
N ALA A 211 24.41 -15.08 -1.89
CA ALA A 211 25.55 -15.47 -2.72
C ALA A 211 26.48 -14.29 -3.01
N GLU A 212 25.91 -13.12 -3.27
CA GLU A 212 26.66 -11.93 -3.64
C GLU A 212 27.25 -11.20 -2.45
N TYR A 213 26.52 -11.09 -1.34
CA TYR A 213 27.11 -10.65 -0.09
C TYR A 213 28.27 -11.56 0.32
N GLY A 214 28.09 -12.89 0.14
CA GLY A 214 29.12 -13.90 0.28
C GLY A 214 30.39 -13.57 -0.52
N ALA A 215 30.21 -13.36 -1.82
CA ALA A 215 31.27 -13.15 -2.79
C ALA A 215 31.97 -11.79 -2.69
N PHE A 216 31.22 -10.70 -2.49
CA PHE A 216 31.73 -9.34 -2.59
C PHE A 216 32.00 -8.68 -1.23
N VAL A 217 31.35 -9.10 -0.16
CA VAL A 217 31.47 -8.43 1.15
C VAL A 217 32.16 -9.33 2.18
N SER A 218 31.70 -10.57 2.35
CA SER A 218 32.25 -11.49 3.37
C SER A 218 33.54 -12.20 2.96
N GLY A 219 33.89 -12.20 1.67
CA GLY A 219 35.12 -12.83 1.16
C GLY A 219 35.16 -14.36 1.26
N SER A 220 34.01 -15.03 1.43
CA SER A 220 33.92 -16.49 1.56
C SER A 220 33.98 -17.24 0.22
N ALA A 221 33.93 -16.54 -0.91
CA ALA A 221 34.03 -17.13 -2.24
C ALA A 221 35.48 -17.20 -2.74
N THR A 222 35.94 -18.40 -3.06
CA THR A 222 37.18 -18.66 -3.80
C THR A 222 37.19 -17.89 -5.13
N THR A 223 38.21 -17.03 -5.31
CA THR A 223 38.81 -16.36 -6.50
C THR A 223 38.11 -16.25 -7.89
N SER A 224 37.01 -16.93 -8.17
CA SER A 224 36.20 -16.76 -9.39
C SER A 224 34.73 -16.55 -9.05
N VAL A 225 34.19 -15.37 -9.37
CA VAL A 225 32.76 -15.09 -9.33
C VAL A 225 32.03 -16.11 -10.21
N SER A 226 31.09 -16.88 -9.63
CA SER A 226 30.37 -17.94 -10.35
C SER A 226 29.59 -17.37 -11.54
N GLU A 227 29.38 -18.16 -12.59
CA GLU A 227 28.57 -17.73 -13.74
C GLU A 227 27.15 -17.31 -13.33
N THR A 228 26.60 -17.94 -12.28
CA THR A 228 25.32 -17.57 -11.67
C THR A 228 25.32 -16.14 -11.14
N VAL A 229 26.36 -15.74 -10.41
CA VAL A 229 26.47 -14.36 -9.91
C VAL A 229 26.67 -13.36 -11.06
N LYS A 230 27.41 -13.73 -12.11
CA LYS A 230 27.55 -12.87 -13.31
C LYS A 230 26.21 -12.66 -14.03
N LYS A 231 25.38 -13.69 -14.14
CA LYS A 231 24.02 -13.58 -14.70
C LYS A 231 23.11 -12.71 -13.84
N ASN A 232 23.24 -12.80 -12.52
CA ASN A 232 22.46 -11.98 -11.59
C ASN A 232 22.74 -10.48 -11.75
N ILE A 233 24.00 -10.08 -12.01
CA ILE A 233 24.41 -8.66 -12.17
C ILE A 233 23.60 -7.97 -13.27
N ALA A 234 23.34 -8.66 -14.39
CA ALA A 234 22.63 -8.09 -15.54
C ALA A 234 21.13 -7.78 -15.29
N HIS A 235 20.53 -8.36 -14.25
CA HIS A 235 19.08 -8.30 -14.01
C HIS A 235 18.71 -7.74 -12.64
N ARG A 236 19.67 -7.16 -11.91
CA ARG A 236 19.45 -6.52 -10.61
C ARG A 236 19.91 -5.08 -10.56
N ASN A 237 19.43 -4.35 -9.57
CA ASN A 237 20.12 -3.19 -9.01
C ASN A 237 20.60 -3.53 -7.60
N ALA A 238 21.84 -3.18 -7.27
CA ALA A 238 22.40 -3.37 -5.93
C ALA A 238 23.00 -2.06 -5.40
N ASN A 239 22.91 -1.87 -4.10
CA ASN A 239 23.48 -0.75 -3.38
C ASN A 239 24.12 -1.24 -2.07
N LEU A 240 25.33 -0.78 -1.77
CA LEU A 240 26.01 -1.04 -0.50
C LEU A 240 26.15 0.29 0.25
N THR A 241 25.60 0.36 1.45
CA THR A 241 25.71 1.55 2.30
C THR A 241 26.28 1.18 3.67
N THR A 242 27.12 2.05 4.21
CA THR A 242 27.68 1.93 5.56
C THR A 242 27.29 3.14 6.39
N ARG A 243 27.02 2.93 7.68
CA ARG A 243 26.80 3.99 8.67
C ARG A 243 27.70 3.77 9.87
N GLY A 244 28.32 4.85 10.35
CA GLY A 244 29.34 4.81 11.40
C GLY A 244 30.69 4.30 10.88
N GLY A 245 31.76 4.65 11.58
CA GLY A 245 33.15 4.43 11.17
C GLY A 245 33.65 5.52 10.23
N THR A 246 34.97 5.72 10.22
CA THR A 246 35.64 6.74 9.39
C THR A 246 36.09 6.21 8.04
N HIS A 247 36.03 4.90 7.82
CA HIS A 247 36.49 4.25 6.59
C HIS A 247 35.31 3.94 5.64
N ALA A 248 35.31 4.55 4.47
CA ALA A 248 34.28 4.32 3.45
C ALA A 248 34.58 3.08 2.59
N ILE A 249 33.54 2.31 2.23
CA ILE A 249 33.67 1.17 1.32
C ILE A 249 33.27 1.60 -0.10
N ALA A 250 34.23 1.57 -1.03
CA ALA A 250 33.96 1.81 -2.44
C ALA A 250 33.36 0.56 -3.10
N PHE A 251 32.05 0.55 -3.34
CA PHE A 251 31.34 -0.53 -4.02
C PHE A 251 30.80 -0.05 -5.37
N ASN A 252 31.08 -0.81 -6.44
CA ASN A 252 30.52 -0.59 -7.76
C ASN A 252 29.47 -1.68 -8.03
N SER A 253 28.23 -1.28 -8.28
CA SER A 253 27.13 -2.22 -8.51
C SER A 253 27.14 -2.89 -9.89
N VAL A 254 27.78 -2.26 -10.88
CA VAL A 254 27.87 -2.72 -12.27
C VAL A 254 29.05 -3.70 -12.45
N ASP A 255 30.16 -3.41 -11.77
CA ASP A 255 31.36 -4.27 -11.74
C ASP A 255 31.84 -4.46 -10.30
N PRO A 256 31.15 -5.31 -9.51
CA PRO A 256 31.42 -5.47 -8.10
C PRO A 256 32.74 -6.22 -7.84
N ASN A 257 33.63 -5.55 -7.12
CA ASN A 257 34.88 -6.12 -6.63
C ASN A 257 34.71 -6.70 -5.22
N ASN A 258 35.64 -7.54 -4.79
CA ASN A 258 35.69 -8.04 -3.41
C ASN A 258 36.13 -6.91 -2.46
N CYS A 259 35.25 -6.54 -1.53
CA CYS A 259 35.40 -5.49 -0.54
C CYS A 259 35.75 -6.02 0.86
N ASN A 260 36.10 -7.30 1.04
CA ASN A 260 36.36 -7.88 2.37
C ASN A 260 37.44 -7.12 3.16
N THR A 261 38.55 -6.76 2.52
CA THR A 261 39.62 -5.99 3.17
C THR A 261 39.12 -4.62 3.63
N GLU A 262 38.33 -3.94 2.79
CA GLU A 262 37.75 -2.63 3.10
C GLU A 262 36.69 -2.75 4.21
N PHE A 263 35.95 -3.86 4.24
CA PHE A 263 35.03 -4.18 5.32
C PHE A 263 35.74 -4.40 6.66
N GLY A 264 36.90 -5.07 6.66
CA GLY A 264 37.76 -5.19 7.84
C GLY A 264 38.17 -3.83 8.40
N LYS A 265 38.68 -2.94 7.53
CA LYS A 265 39.08 -1.56 7.88
C LYS A 265 37.90 -0.74 8.40
N TRP A 266 36.73 -0.84 7.75
CA TRP A 266 35.49 -0.22 8.23
C TRP A 266 35.16 -0.64 9.66
N ARG A 267 35.15 -1.96 9.94
CA ARG A 267 34.85 -2.48 11.26
C ARG A 267 35.85 -1.98 12.32
N GLU A 268 37.14 -1.94 11.99
CA GLU A 268 38.18 -1.43 12.89
C GLU A 268 38.00 0.06 13.20
N SER A 269 37.47 0.85 12.26
CA SER A 269 37.23 2.29 12.40
C SER A 269 35.99 2.67 13.21
N LEU A 270 35.08 1.72 13.48
CA LEU A 270 33.81 1.99 14.16
C LEU A 270 33.92 2.70 15.51
N PRO A 271 34.89 2.37 16.40
CA PRO A 271 35.04 3.06 17.68
C PRO A 271 35.42 4.54 17.55
N ASP A 272 35.98 4.96 16.41
CA ASP A 272 36.47 6.32 16.21
C ASP A 272 35.35 7.29 15.82
N ASP A 273 34.33 6.82 15.09
CA ASP A 273 33.16 7.61 14.69
C ASP A 273 31.85 6.78 14.68
N PRO A 274 31.36 6.33 15.85
CA PRO A 274 30.19 5.47 15.90
C PRO A 274 28.89 6.25 15.79
N THR A 275 27.86 5.62 15.24
CA THR A 275 26.53 6.23 15.06
C THR A 275 25.43 5.41 15.72
N VAL A 276 24.25 6.01 15.87
CA VAL A 276 23.07 5.30 16.39
C VAL A 276 22.56 4.35 15.30
N VAL A 277 22.57 3.06 15.61
CA VAL A 277 22.14 1.99 14.69
C VAL A 277 20.79 1.42 15.07
N GLU A 278 20.41 1.50 16.34
CA GLU A 278 19.09 1.12 16.83
C GLU A 278 18.66 2.09 17.93
N LEU A 279 17.37 2.29 18.11
CA LEU A 279 16.84 3.07 19.23
C LEU A 279 15.48 2.53 19.65
N ALA A 280 15.10 2.73 20.91
CA ALA A 280 13.76 2.43 21.40
C ALA A 280 13.09 3.68 21.97
N ILE A 281 11.82 3.87 21.62
CA ILE A 281 11.01 5.00 22.07
C ILE A 281 10.00 4.61 23.16
N ALA A 282 9.67 5.57 24.01
CA ALA A 282 8.61 5.46 25.01
C ALA A 282 7.66 6.67 24.90
N PRO A 283 6.36 6.52 25.20
CA PRO A 283 5.41 7.63 25.14
C PRO A 283 5.79 8.77 26.08
N VAL A 284 5.69 10.02 25.60
CA VAL A 284 6.16 11.22 26.31
C VAL A 284 5.49 11.42 27.68
N TYR A 285 4.20 11.07 27.78
CA TYR A 285 3.43 11.24 29.02
C TYR A 285 3.95 10.40 30.20
N ARG A 286 4.79 9.38 29.95
CA ARG A 286 5.40 8.57 31.01
C ARG A 286 6.50 9.32 31.79
N PHE A 287 7.01 10.43 31.27
CA PHE A 287 7.91 11.34 31.99
C PHE A 287 7.17 12.37 32.86
N VAL A 288 5.84 12.27 32.95
CA VAL A 288 5.03 13.15 33.81
C VAL A 288 4.66 12.42 35.09
N LYS A 289 4.71 13.12 36.22
CA LYS A 289 4.26 12.56 37.51
C LYS A 289 2.79 12.16 37.43
N GLU A 290 2.41 11.07 38.08
CA GLU A 290 1.01 10.65 38.17
C GLU A 290 0.12 11.75 38.75
N GLY A 291 -1.03 11.96 38.11
CA GLY A 291 -1.96 13.04 38.43
C GLY A 291 -2.81 13.43 37.21
N GLU A 292 -3.65 14.45 37.39
CA GLU A 292 -4.62 14.92 36.39
C GLU A 292 -3.94 15.34 35.08
N THR A 293 -2.83 16.10 35.15
CA THR A 293 -2.08 16.55 33.97
C THR A 293 -1.51 15.38 33.16
N ARG A 294 -1.01 14.31 33.80
CA ARG A 294 -0.54 13.11 33.08
C ARG A 294 -1.71 12.42 32.39
N THR A 295 -2.84 12.25 33.07
CA THR A 295 -4.04 11.65 32.48
C THR A 295 -4.53 12.44 31.28
N ALA A 296 -4.56 13.78 31.39
CA ALA A 296 -4.92 14.66 30.29
C ALA A 296 -3.93 14.56 29.12
N LEU A 297 -2.62 14.55 29.40
CA LEU A 297 -1.60 14.40 28.37
C LEU A 297 -1.64 13.00 27.72
N GLU A 298 -1.95 11.94 28.47
CA GLU A 298 -2.17 10.60 27.93
C GLU A 298 -3.39 10.56 27.02
N GLN A 299 -4.50 11.19 27.42
CA GLN A 299 -5.68 11.35 26.58
C GLN A 299 -5.34 12.15 25.31
N ALA A 300 -4.57 13.23 25.42
CA ALA A 300 -4.14 14.01 24.28
C ALA A 300 -3.16 13.24 23.37
N TYR A 301 -2.22 12.49 23.95
CA TYR A 301 -1.29 11.61 23.22
C TYR A 301 -2.06 10.56 22.44
N GLN A 302 -3.01 9.88 23.08
CA GLN A 302 -3.90 8.96 22.38
C GLN A 302 -4.71 9.69 21.30
N TRP A 303 -5.01 10.98 21.45
CA TRP A 303 -5.81 11.72 20.47
C TRP A 303 -4.96 12.11 19.26
N TYR A 304 -3.72 12.43 19.55
CA TYR A 304 -2.69 12.80 18.59
C TYR A 304 -2.21 11.60 17.78
N THR A 305 -2.12 10.41 18.40
CA THR A 305 -1.56 9.17 17.81
C THR A 305 -2.60 8.12 17.42
N SER A 306 -3.80 8.13 18.01
CA SER A 306 -4.87 7.15 17.75
C SER A 306 -6.16 7.84 17.33
N TYR A 307 -6.39 7.85 16.02
CA TYR A 307 -7.70 8.12 15.45
C TYR A 307 -7.92 7.18 14.27
N LYS A 308 -8.60 6.05 14.52
CA LYS A 308 -8.86 5.07 13.47
C LYS A 308 -9.70 5.74 12.37
N ALA A 309 -9.29 5.53 11.12
CA ALA A 309 -10.02 5.93 9.94
C ALA A 309 -10.17 4.68 9.07
N GLU A 310 -11.31 4.01 9.19
CA GLU A 310 -11.62 2.85 8.35
C GLU A 310 -12.68 3.26 7.36
N ILE A 311 -12.39 3.07 6.08
CA ILE A 311 -13.35 3.27 5.01
C ILE A 311 -13.58 1.92 4.37
N GLU A 312 -14.82 1.47 4.40
CA GLU A 312 -15.27 0.29 3.70
C GLU A 312 -16.38 0.71 2.76
N ALA A 313 -16.25 0.41 1.49
CA ALA A 313 -17.33 0.57 0.54
C ALA A 313 -17.64 -0.78 -0.08
N THR A 314 -18.92 -1.08 -0.14
CA THR A 314 -19.49 -2.16 -0.95
C THR A 314 -20.24 -1.52 -2.11
N TRP A 315 -20.81 -2.34 -2.99
CA TRP A 315 -21.74 -1.84 -4.00
C TRP A 315 -22.90 -1.05 -3.39
N GLN A 316 -23.42 -1.52 -2.26
CA GLN A 316 -24.71 -1.10 -1.75
C GLN A 316 -24.59 0.06 -0.77
N GLU A 317 -23.55 0.04 0.04
CA GLU A 317 -23.33 0.97 1.15
C GLU A 317 -21.85 1.26 1.33
N SER A 318 -21.57 2.44 1.89
CA SER A 318 -20.26 2.78 2.43
C SER A 318 -20.34 2.96 3.95
N VAL A 319 -19.24 2.65 4.62
CA VAL A 319 -19.04 2.82 6.05
C VAL A 319 -17.73 3.56 6.24
N VAL A 320 -17.83 4.78 6.78
CA VAL A 320 -16.67 5.57 7.21
C VAL A 320 -16.67 5.59 8.72
N VAL A 321 -15.70 4.92 9.35
CA VAL A 321 -15.53 4.88 10.80
C VAL A 321 -14.43 5.82 11.21
N LEU A 322 -14.79 6.81 12.01
CA LEU A 322 -13.91 7.82 12.59
C LEU A 322 -13.96 7.74 14.12
N GLY A 323 -12.80 7.68 14.78
CA GLY A 323 -12.69 7.82 16.24
C GLY A 323 -12.18 6.60 17.01
N ARG A 324 -12.36 6.63 18.34
CA ARG A 324 -11.78 5.66 19.32
C ARG A 324 -12.72 4.54 19.76
N SER A 325 -14.02 4.66 19.52
CA SER A 325 -15.05 3.71 19.91
C SER A 325 -15.96 3.47 18.71
N GLY A 326 -16.29 2.19 18.49
CA GLY A 326 -16.84 1.69 17.23
C GLY A 326 -18.09 2.43 16.73
N ARG A 327 -18.17 2.53 15.40
CA ARG A 327 -19.33 2.94 14.60
C ARG A 327 -19.93 4.30 14.99
N GLN A 328 -19.45 5.35 14.36
CA GLN A 328 -20.40 6.25 13.70
C GLN A 328 -20.92 5.51 12.46
N ALA A 329 -21.87 4.59 12.68
CA ALA A 329 -22.73 4.14 11.60
C ALA A 329 -23.74 5.28 11.40
N THR A 330 -23.36 6.30 10.62
CA THR A 330 -24.35 7.24 10.11
C THR A 330 -25.36 6.45 9.26
N SER A 331 -26.62 6.83 9.41
CA SER A 331 -27.82 6.06 9.09
C SER A 331 -27.72 5.26 7.80
N LYS A 332 -28.30 4.05 7.81
CA LYS A 332 -28.83 3.34 6.64
C LYS A 332 -29.78 4.26 5.87
N ALA A 333 -29.27 5.23 5.14
CA ALA A 333 -29.98 5.74 4.00
C ALA A 333 -29.91 4.58 3.01
N GLU A 334 -31.04 3.91 2.77
CA GLU A 334 -31.17 3.01 1.63
C GLU A 334 -30.94 3.88 0.38
N ALA A 335 -29.67 4.07 -0.01
CA ALA A 335 -29.35 4.79 -1.23
C ALA A 335 -30.00 4.00 -2.36
N THR A 336 -31.07 4.52 -2.96
CA THR A 336 -31.78 3.86 -4.06
C THR A 336 -31.19 4.22 -5.42
N ARG A 337 -30.23 5.14 -5.43
CA ARG A 337 -29.57 5.69 -6.63
C ARG A 337 -28.06 5.85 -6.40
N PRO A 338 -27.24 5.96 -7.47
CA PRO A 338 -25.81 6.18 -7.35
C PRO A 338 -25.47 7.41 -6.51
N ALA A 339 -24.41 7.35 -5.70
CA ALA A 339 -23.96 8.48 -4.90
C ALA A 339 -22.43 8.46 -4.69
N LEU A 340 -21.85 9.64 -4.58
CA LEU A 340 -20.53 9.87 -4.01
C LEU A 340 -20.71 10.42 -2.59
N ARG A 341 -20.26 9.64 -1.62
CA ARG A 341 -20.16 10.09 -0.23
C ARG A 341 -18.80 10.72 -0.02
N MET A 342 -18.79 11.94 0.48
CA MET A 342 -17.58 12.68 0.82
C MET A 342 -17.64 13.08 2.29
N VAL A 343 -16.60 12.78 3.04
CA VAL A 343 -16.40 13.22 4.42
C VAL A 343 -15.11 14.04 4.44
N PHE A 344 -15.25 15.32 4.72
CA PHE A 344 -14.11 16.21 4.92
C PHE A 344 -13.81 16.29 6.41
N VAL A 345 -12.54 16.04 6.76
CA VAL A 345 -12.05 16.13 8.13
C VAL A 345 -11.17 17.36 8.25
N ASP A 346 -11.55 18.29 9.11
CA ASP A 346 -10.75 19.49 9.36
C ASP A 346 -9.40 19.13 9.99
N ASN A 347 -8.31 19.66 9.43
CA ASN A 347 -6.95 19.34 9.86
C ASN A 347 -6.61 19.87 11.26
N LYS A 348 -7.43 20.76 11.86
CA LYS A 348 -7.17 21.35 13.18
C LYS A 348 -8.17 20.84 14.22
N SER A 349 -9.47 20.89 13.93
CA SER A 349 -10.51 20.51 14.89
C SER A 349 -10.90 19.03 14.81
N LYS A 350 -10.59 18.34 13.70
CA LYS A 350 -11.13 17.02 13.33
C LYS A 350 -12.66 17.01 13.23
N GLU A 351 -13.30 18.16 13.14
CA GLU A 351 -14.72 18.22 12.80
C GLU A 351 -14.93 17.62 11.42
N THR A 352 -15.95 16.78 11.32
CA THR A 352 -16.28 16.06 10.12
C THR A 352 -17.48 16.74 9.47
N SER A 353 -17.35 17.14 8.21
CA SER A 353 -18.50 17.53 7.39
C SER A 353 -18.75 16.45 6.34
N GLU A 354 -19.97 15.93 6.32
CA GLU A 354 -20.39 14.85 5.43
C GLU A 354 -21.35 15.39 4.38
N SER A 355 -21.16 14.98 3.12
CA SER A 355 -22.04 15.31 2.02
C SER A 355 -22.23 14.12 1.08
N PHE A 356 -23.43 14.03 0.51
CA PHE A 356 -23.77 13.06 -0.53
C PHE A 356 -24.02 13.80 -1.84
N HIS A 357 -23.34 13.37 -2.89
CA HIS A 357 -23.41 13.95 -4.22
C HIS A 357 -23.97 12.93 -5.19
N TYR A 358 -25.08 13.29 -5.81
CA TYR A 358 -25.82 12.40 -6.70
C TYR A 358 -25.54 12.83 -8.15
N PRO A 359 -25.02 11.93 -9.00
CA PRO A 359 -24.82 12.22 -10.40
C PRO A 359 -26.18 12.42 -11.11
N PRO A 360 -26.16 13.01 -12.32
CA PRO A 360 -27.35 13.13 -13.15
C PRO A 360 -28.01 11.77 -13.43
N ALA A 361 -29.26 11.81 -13.89
CA ALA A 361 -30.00 10.62 -14.29
C ALA A 361 -29.29 9.89 -15.45
N ALA A 362 -29.51 8.59 -15.58
CA ALA A 362 -28.83 7.76 -16.60
C ALA A 362 -29.14 8.16 -18.05
N ASN A 363 -30.19 8.96 -18.30
CA ASN A 363 -30.56 9.51 -19.60
C ASN A 363 -30.12 10.99 -19.79
N ALA A 364 -29.42 11.57 -18.81
CA ALA A 364 -28.91 12.93 -18.90
C ALA A 364 -27.83 13.08 -19.97
N SER A 365 -27.65 14.31 -20.44
CA SER A 365 -26.66 14.69 -21.44
C SER A 365 -25.23 14.64 -20.88
N THR A 366 -24.24 14.53 -21.77
CA THR A 366 -22.82 14.61 -21.39
C THR A 366 -22.50 15.90 -20.65
N THR A 367 -23.07 17.03 -21.07
CA THR A 367 -22.87 18.34 -20.44
C THR A 367 -23.34 18.37 -18.98
N GLU A 368 -24.45 17.71 -18.65
CA GLU A 368 -24.92 17.62 -17.26
C GLU A 368 -23.94 16.83 -16.38
N PHE A 369 -23.34 15.76 -16.92
CA PHE A 369 -22.30 15.01 -16.22
C PHE A 369 -21.01 15.83 -16.06
N GLU A 370 -20.60 16.59 -17.08
CA GLU A 370 -19.45 17.50 -16.99
C GLU A 370 -19.66 18.55 -15.89
N GLN A 371 -20.84 19.19 -15.86
CA GLN A 371 -21.19 20.18 -14.82
C GLN A 371 -21.19 19.57 -13.42
N PHE A 372 -21.68 18.33 -13.27
CA PHE A 372 -21.62 17.60 -12.01
C PHE A 372 -20.17 17.42 -11.54
N TRP A 373 -19.27 16.98 -12.42
CA TRP A 373 -17.86 16.79 -12.09
C TRP A 373 -17.13 18.10 -11.81
N ASP A 374 -17.40 19.15 -12.56
CA ASP A 374 -16.79 20.46 -12.36
C ASP A 374 -17.22 21.09 -11.03
N ALA A 375 -18.48 20.92 -10.62
CA ALA A 375 -18.97 21.35 -9.32
C ALA A 375 -18.24 20.62 -8.17
N LEU A 376 -18.00 19.31 -8.32
CA LEU A 376 -17.22 18.54 -7.34
C LEU A 376 -15.76 18.95 -7.31
N ALA A 377 -15.15 19.19 -8.47
CA ALA A 377 -13.78 19.69 -8.55
C ALA A 377 -13.63 21.04 -7.83
N LEU A 378 -14.61 21.94 -7.98
CA LEU A 378 -14.65 23.21 -7.28
C LEU A 378 -14.80 23.03 -5.76
N LEU A 379 -15.68 22.12 -5.32
CA LEU A 379 -15.85 21.79 -3.90
C LEU A 379 -14.53 21.30 -3.28
N LEU A 380 -13.83 20.36 -3.94
CA LEU A 380 -12.54 19.85 -3.46
C LEU A 380 -11.48 20.95 -3.37
N ARG A 381 -11.48 21.90 -4.32
CA ARG A 381 -10.58 23.07 -4.27
C ARG A 381 -10.94 24.04 -3.15
N GLN A 382 -12.22 24.25 -2.86
CA GLN A 382 -12.67 25.11 -1.75
C GLN A 382 -12.37 24.50 -0.38
N LYS A 383 -12.38 23.17 -0.29
CA LYS A 383 -12.05 22.40 0.91
C LYS A 383 -10.56 22.07 1.02
N ASN A 384 -9.70 22.78 0.28
CA ASN A 384 -8.26 22.61 0.33
C ASN A 384 -7.73 22.76 1.77
N GLY A 385 -6.88 21.81 2.20
CA GLY A 385 -6.39 21.74 3.57
C GLY A 385 -7.31 21.00 4.55
N GLN A 386 -8.37 20.34 4.08
CA GLN A 386 -9.11 19.31 4.83
C GLN A 386 -8.79 17.92 4.25
N LYS A 387 -8.83 16.88 5.07
CA LYS A 387 -8.67 15.51 4.56
C LYS A 387 -9.96 15.02 3.94
N LEU A 388 -9.86 14.47 2.73
CA LEU A 388 -10.97 13.90 1.99
C LEU A 388 -11.05 12.39 2.25
N LEU A 389 -12.17 11.93 2.78
CA LEU A 389 -12.57 10.53 2.72
C LEU A 389 -13.71 10.43 1.71
N MET A 390 -13.53 9.64 0.66
CA MET A 390 -14.54 9.49 -0.39
C MET A 390 -14.85 8.01 -0.60
N ALA A 391 -16.12 7.70 -0.80
CA ALA A 391 -16.58 6.38 -1.14
C ALA A 391 -17.73 6.47 -2.15
N THR A 392 -17.76 5.53 -3.10
CA THR A 392 -18.88 5.40 -4.03
C THR A 392 -19.94 4.45 -3.48
N GLU A 393 -21.20 4.73 -3.77
CA GLU A 393 -22.33 3.83 -3.53
C GLU A 393 -23.13 3.65 -4.82
N ARG A 394 -23.42 2.38 -5.16
CA ARG A 394 -24.18 1.95 -6.35
C ARG A 394 -23.70 2.57 -7.65
N TRP A 395 -22.38 2.70 -7.78
CA TRP A 395 -21.77 3.52 -8.81
C TRP A 395 -21.60 2.79 -10.15
N PRO A 396 -22.35 3.17 -11.20
CA PRO A 396 -22.32 2.44 -12.45
C PRO A 396 -20.91 2.34 -13.02
N ARG A 397 -20.56 1.15 -13.52
CA ARG A 397 -19.37 0.98 -14.34
C ARG A 397 -19.73 1.50 -15.74
N ASP A 398 -19.54 2.80 -15.97
CA ASP A 398 -19.93 3.47 -17.21
C ASP A 398 -19.02 4.71 -17.41
N ALA A 399 -18.63 5.00 -18.65
CA ALA A 399 -17.70 6.08 -18.98
C ALA A 399 -18.21 7.47 -18.55
N ARG A 400 -19.52 7.70 -18.49
CA ARG A 400 -20.12 8.97 -18.04
C ARG A 400 -19.88 9.23 -16.55
N TYR A 401 -19.68 8.15 -15.80
CA TYR A 401 -19.42 8.15 -14.37
C TYR A 401 -17.91 8.12 -14.05
N TYR A 402 -17.05 8.37 -15.03
CA TYR A 402 -15.63 8.60 -14.84
C TYR A 402 -15.35 10.12 -14.67
N PRO A 403 -14.51 10.53 -13.71
CA PRO A 403 -14.23 11.95 -13.47
C PRO A 403 -13.63 12.69 -14.66
N THR A 404 -14.07 13.94 -14.89
CA THR A 404 -13.47 14.86 -15.88
C THR A 404 -12.04 15.22 -15.52
N TYR A 405 -11.29 15.83 -16.44
CA TYR A 405 -9.92 16.29 -16.19
C TYR A 405 -9.82 17.16 -14.93
N ALA A 406 -10.71 18.15 -14.78
CA ALA A 406 -10.70 19.06 -13.63
C ALA A 406 -10.90 18.32 -12.30
N MET A 407 -11.79 17.33 -12.27
CA MET A 407 -12.04 16.53 -11.08
C MET A 407 -10.87 15.56 -10.80
N ARG A 408 -10.24 14.97 -11.82
CA ARG A 408 -9.06 14.12 -11.62
C ARG A 408 -7.90 14.89 -11.01
N GLU A 409 -7.62 16.09 -11.50
CA GLU A 409 -6.60 16.96 -10.91
C GLU A 409 -6.93 17.29 -9.44
N ALA A 410 -8.20 17.53 -9.13
CA ALA A 410 -8.63 17.79 -7.77
C ALA A 410 -8.49 16.54 -6.87
N LEU A 411 -8.81 15.35 -7.38
CA LEU A 411 -8.62 14.08 -6.67
C LEU A 411 -7.14 13.79 -6.41
N LEU A 412 -6.26 13.99 -7.40
CA LEU A 412 -4.81 13.86 -7.23
C LEU A 412 -4.27 14.84 -6.18
N SER A 413 -4.75 16.09 -6.21
CA SER A 413 -4.42 17.11 -5.19
C SER A 413 -4.88 16.73 -3.78
N ASN A 414 -5.87 15.84 -3.67
CA ASN A 414 -6.39 15.28 -2.42
C ASN A 414 -5.91 13.84 -2.18
N GLY A 415 -4.80 13.44 -2.79
CA GLY A 415 -4.10 12.19 -2.48
C GLY A 415 -4.64 10.93 -3.17
N ALA A 416 -5.48 11.06 -4.20
CA ALA A 416 -5.76 9.92 -5.09
C ALA A 416 -4.50 9.49 -5.84
N SER A 417 -4.41 8.21 -6.17
CA SER A 417 -3.31 7.66 -6.96
C SER A 417 -3.61 7.71 -8.45
N GLU A 418 -2.60 8.04 -9.25
CA GLU A 418 -2.71 7.97 -10.71
C GLU A 418 -3.07 6.55 -11.17
N VAL A 419 -2.56 5.53 -10.48
CA VAL A 419 -2.80 4.11 -10.80
C VAL A 419 -4.28 3.77 -10.70
N SER A 420 -4.94 4.15 -9.59
CA SER A 420 -6.37 3.90 -9.40
C SER A 420 -7.22 4.68 -10.40
N LEU A 421 -6.85 5.93 -10.72
CA LEU A 421 -7.57 6.73 -11.72
C LEU A 421 -7.42 6.17 -13.15
N MET A 422 -6.22 5.76 -13.55
CA MET A 422 -5.99 5.09 -14.85
C MET A 422 -6.74 3.76 -14.94
N ARG A 423 -6.81 3.01 -13.83
CA ARG A 423 -7.59 1.78 -13.75
C ARG A 423 -9.09 2.07 -13.90
N TRP A 424 -9.59 3.15 -13.30
CA TRP A 424 -10.99 3.57 -13.47
C TRP A 424 -11.30 3.86 -14.93
N ASP A 425 -10.47 4.64 -15.62
CA ASP A 425 -10.61 4.88 -17.06
C ASP A 425 -10.66 3.57 -17.84
N THR A 426 -9.68 2.69 -17.60
CA THR A 426 -9.59 1.40 -18.29
C THR A 426 -10.85 0.54 -18.08
N LEU A 427 -11.41 0.56 -16.87
CA LEU A 427 -12.60 -0.21 -16.52
C LEU A 427 -13.89 0.33 -17.16
N THR A 428 -13.96 1.62 -17.50
CA THR A 428 -15.19 2.27 -17.97
C THR A 428 -15.15 2.70 -19.44
N LYS A 429 -13.97 2.95 -20.01
CA LYS A 429 -13.76 3.52 -21.35
C LYS A 429 -14.51 2.81 -22.48
N HIS A 430 -14.62 1.49 -22.38
CA HIS A 430 -15.26 0.65 -23.40
C HIS A 430 -16.56 0.00 -22.93
N MET A 431 -16.93 0.27 -21.68
CA MET A 431 -18.10 -0.28 -21.04
C MET A 431 -19.35 0.39 -21.60
N GLN A 432 -20.25 -0.43 -22.15
CA GLN A 432 -21.61 0.01 -22.48
C GLN A 432 -22.46 0.00 -21.20
N PRO A 433 -23.54 0.82 -21.14
CA PRO A 433 -24.44 0.81 -20.00
C PRO A 433 -24.94 -0.60 -19.69
N ASN A 434 -24.60 -1.11 -18.50
CA ASN A 434 -24.94 -2.46 -18.08
C ASN A 434 -25.46 -2.45 -16.63
N PRO A 435 -26.76 -2.79 -16.40
CA PRO A 435 -27.39 -2.76 -15.08
C PRO A 435 -26.89 -3.85 -14.14
N LEU A 436 -26.19 -4.85 -14.66
CA LEU A 436 -25.57 -5.93 -13.91
C LEU A 436 -24.12 -5.64 -13.54
N SER A 437 -23.59 -4.46 -13.86
CA SER A 437 -22.19 -4.11 -13.62
C SER A 437 -22.07 -2.94 -12.66
N GLY A 438 -21.04 -3.00 -11.82
CA GLY A 438 -20.81 -2.00 -10.79
C GLY A 438 -19.34 -1.75 -10.54
N LEU A 439 -19.03 -0.56 -10.04
CA LEU A 439 -17.71 -0.13 -9.62
C LEU A 439 -17.79 0.39 -8.19
N THR A 440 -16.77 0.09 -7.41
CA THR A 440 -16.60 0.59 -6.04
C THR A 440 -15.24 1.23 -5.94
N TYR A 441 -15.20 2.49 -5.51
CA TYR A 441 -14.00 3.27 -5.26
C TYR A 441 -14.00 3.82 -3.85
N VAL A 442 -12.83 3.81 -3.21
CA VAL A 442 -12.58 4.42 -1.91
C VAL A 442 -11.32 5.25 -2.00
N LEU A 443 -11.34 6.44 -1.40
CA LEU A 443 -10.18 7.29 -1.19
C LEU A 443 -10.12 7.72 0.27
N ALA A 444 -8.98 7.47 0.89
CA ALA A 444 -8.55 8.07 2.14
C ALA A 444 -7.41 9.05 1.82
N GLY A 445 -7.80 10.28 1.50
CA GLY A 445 -6.95 11.31 0.92
C GLY A 445 -6.03 12.01 1.91
N ASN A 446 -4.89 12.42 1.40
CA ASN A 446 -3.93 13.34 2.04
C ASN A 446 -3.82 14.62 1.22
N ASP A 447 -3.03 15.59 1.70
CA ASP A 447 -2.73 16.78 0.89
C ASP A 447 -1.68 16.40 -0.17
N PHE A 448 -1.57 17.16 -1.27
CA PHE A 448 -0.67 16.88 -2.40
C PHE A 448 0.78 16.47 -2.04
N GLU A 449 1.32 16.95 -0.92
CA GLU A 449 2.68 16.63 -0.44
C GLU A 449 2.84 15.17 0.04
N ALA A 450 1.75 14.48 0.38
CA ALA A 450 1.76 13.09 0.85
C ALA A 450 0.72 12.25 0.09
N PRO A 451 1.08 11.08 -0.46
CA PRO A 451 0.10 10.22 -1.12
C PRO A 451 -0.98 9.78 -0.13
N GLY A 452 -2.23 9.76 -0.58
CA GLY A 452 -3.33 9.14 0.15
C GLY A 452 -3.33 7.62 -0.03
N VAL A 453 -4.42 6.99 0.39
CA VAL A 453 -4.66 5.57 0.19
C VAL A 453 -5.98 5.41 -0.55
N ASP A 454 -5.97 4.79 -1.72
CA ASP A 454 -7.18 4.48 -2.46
C ASP A 454 -7.27 3.01 -2.84
N GLY A 455 -8.43 2.65 -3.40
CA GLY A 455 -8.71 1.33 -3.94
C GLY A 455 -9.89 1.39 -4.89
N LEU A 456 -9.87 0.51 -5.88
CA LEU A 456 -10.86 0.47 -6.95
C LEU A 456 -11.12 -0.96 -7.39
N ILE A 457 -12.38 -1.39 -7.38
CA ILE A 457 -12.75 -2.68 -7.94
C ILE A 457 -14.06 -2.62 -8.71
N ALA A 458 -14.17 -3.46 -9.73
CA ALA A 458 -15.38 -3.64 -10.52
C ALA A 458 -15.92 -5.07 -10.36
N GLY A 459 -17.24 -5.21 -10.39
CA GLY A 459 -17.93 -6.49 -10.28
C GLY A 459 -19.18 -6.56 -11.16
N PHE A 460 -19.75 -7.76 -11.23
CA PHE A 460 -21.03 -8.05 -11.86
C PHE A 460 -21.97 -8.77 -10.90
N GLY A 461 -23.27 -8.63 -11.13
CA GLY A 461 -24.34 -9.21 -10.33
C GLY A 461 -25.67 -8.47 -10.54
N GLN A 462 -26.75 -9.03 -10.04
CA GLN A 462 -28.04 -8.36 -9.91
C GLN A 462 -28.01 -7.41 -8.71
N ALA A 463 -28.39 -6.15 -8.95
CA ALA A 463 -28.50 -5.15 -7.91
C ALA A 463 -29.46 -5.61 -6.79
N GLY A 464 -29.00 -5.53 -5.54
CA GLY A 464 -29.77 -5.95 -4.36
C GLY A 464 -29.82 -7.46 -4.10
N LYS A 465 -29.18 -8.28 -4.96
CA LYS A 465 -29.09 -9.74 -4.77
C LYS A 465 -27.64 -10.17 -4.56
N ASP A 466 -26.80 -10.01 -5.57
CA ASP A 466 -25.42 -10.54 -5.59
C ASP A 466 -24.38 -9.59 -6.19
N LEU A 467 -24.77 -8.43 -6.73
CA LEU A 467 -23.80 -7.38 -7.09
C LEU A 467 -23.17 -6.78 -5.83
N ASN A 468 -21.89 -7.08 -5.59
CA ASN A 468 -21.21 -6.65 -4.37
C ASN A 468 -19.68 -6.38 -4.47
N PRO A 469 -19.15 -5.67 -5.49
CA PRO A 469 -17.76 -5.21 -5.45
C PRO A 469 -17.45 -4.45 -4.15
N THR A 470 -16.37 -4.85 -3.47
CA THR A 470 -16.00 -4.36 -2.14
C THR A 470 -14.57 -3.83 -2.12
N VAL A 471 -14.39 -2.62 -1.58
CA VAL A 471 -13.09 -2.01 -1.31
C VAL A 471 -13.01 -1.63 0.15
N LYS A 472 -11.92 -2.00 0.82
CA LYS A 472 -11.68 -1.67 2.21
C LYS A 472 -10.31 -1.05 2.40
N VAL A 473 -10.30 0.20 2.86
CA VAL A 473 -9.11 0.94 3.25
C VAL A 473 -9.09 1.06 4.77
N LYS A 474 -8.07 0.47 5.40
CA LYS A 474 -7.78 0.66 6.83
C LYS A 474 -6.66 1.66 6.96
N ALA A 475 -6.95 2.76 7.63
CA ALA A 475 -6.01 3.83 7.89
C ALA A 475 -6.21 4.43 9.29
N ARG A 476 -5.40 5.44 9.60
CA ARG A 476 -5.55 6.25 10.81
C ARG A 476 -5.18 7.69 10.52
N PHE A 477 -5.86 8.62 11.16
CA PHE A 477 -5.33 9.97 11.27
C PHE A 477 -4.26 10.03 12.34
N SER A 478 -3.20 10.76 12.03
CA SER A 478 -2.09 11.07 12.91
C SER A 478 -1.63 12.48 12.63
N HIS A 479 -0.91 13.09 13.56
CA HIS A 479 -0.25 14.35 13.29
C HIS A 479 1.20 14.10 12.94
N ASP A 480 1.72 14.88 12.01
CA ASP A 480 3.15 14.99 11.79
C ASP A 480 3.82 15.91 12.83
N SER A 481 5.14 16.01 12.75
CA SER A 481 6.00 16.81 13.61
C SER A 481 5.79 18.31 13.49
N PHE A 482 5.00 18.76 12.52
CA PHE A 482 4.56 20.14 12.35
C PHE A 482 3.12 20.34 12.84
N GLY A 483 2.47 19.30 13.34
CA GLY A 483 1.10 19.33 13.81
C GLY A 483 0.05 19.27 12.69
N LYS A 484 0.44 18.94 11.45
CA LYS A 484 -0.52 18.70 10.37
C LYS A 484 -1.11 17.30 10.51
N VAL A 485 -2.42 17.19 10.37
CA VAL A 485 -3.08 15.89 10.26
C VAL A 485 -2.63 15.22 8.96
N LYS A 486 -2.33 13.94 9.02
CA LYS A 486 -2.11 13.04 7.88
C LYS A 486 -2.80 11.72 8.13
N LEU A 487 -3.24 11.11 7.05
CA LEU A 487 -3.85 9.80 7.03
C LEU A 487 -2.79 8.77 6.64
N VAL A 488 -2.63 7.75 7.47
CA VAL A 488 -1.59 6.73 7.31
C VAL A 488 -2.25 5.37 7.17
N LYS A 489 -1.89 4.64 6.12
CA LYS A 489 -2.32 3.27 5.88
C LYS A 489 -1.95 2.37 7.07
N THR A 490 -2.87 1.53 7.53
CA THR A 490 -2.63 0.57 8.63
C THR A 490 -2.75 -0.88 8.18
N ALA A 491 -3.35 -1.14 7.01
CA ALA A 491 -3.35 -2.45 6.36
C ALA A 491 -3.40 -2.31 4.84
N THR A 492 -3.10 -3.40 4.12
CA THR A 492 -3.30 -3.46 2.67
C THR A 492 -4.76 -3.15 2.31
N THR A 493 -4.95 -2.42 1.21
CA THR A 493 -6.29 -2.19 0.66
C THR A 493 -6.86 -3.54 0.24
N GLU A 494 -8.01 -3.91 0.79
CA GLU A 494 -8.68 -5.16 0.40
C GLU A 494 -9.64 -4.82 -0.75
N GLU A 495 -9.43 -5.46 -1.90
CA GLU A 495 -10.29 -5.31 -3.08
C GLU A 495 -10.85 -6.68 -3.45
N ASP A 496 -12.17 -6.81 -3.49
CA ASP A 496 -12.84 -8.06 -3.85
C ASP A 496 -13.98 -7.77 -4.83
N PRO A 497 -13.93 -8.27 -6.07
CA PRO A 497 -15.00 -8.05 -7.05
C PRO A 497 -16.29 -8.78 -6.67
N ARG A 498 -16.24 -9.76 -5.75
CA ARG A 498 -17.34 -10.67 -5.40
C ARG A 498 -18.04 -11.29 -6.61
N THR A 499 -17.31 -11.43 -7.71
CA THR A 499 -17.80 -11.87 -9.01
C THR A 499 -16.93 -13.03 -9.49
N ALA A 500 -17.58 -14.10 -9.96
CA ALA A 500 -16.90 -15.15 -10.70
C ALA A 500 -16.90 -14.80 -12.19
N LEU A 501 -15.72 -14.64 -12.77
CA LEU A 501 -15.54 -14.52 -14.21
C LEU A 501 -15.01 -15.83 -14.77
N TYR A 502 -15.20 -16.02 -16.07
CA TYR A 502 -14.83 -17.23 -16.77
C TYR A 502 -14.07 -16.90 -18.05
N ILE A 503 -13.03 -17.68 -18.33
CA ILE A 503 -12.50 -17.81 -19.69
C ILE A 503 -13.23 -18.98 -20.34
N VAL A 504 -13.96 -18.70 -21.43
CA VAL A 504 -14.75 -19.70 -22.16
C VAL A 504 -13.94 -20.18 -23.37
N ARG A 505 -13.55 -21.45 -23.36
CA ARG A 505 -12.63 -22.09 -24.31
C ARG A 505 -13.33 -23.18 -25.09
N ASN A 506 -12.92 -23.41 -26.33
CA ASN A 506 -13.37 -24.62 -27.03
C ASN A 506 -12.42 -25.81 -26.82
N ASN A 507 -12.85 -26.97 -27.32
CA ASN A 507 -12.15 -28.25 -27.21
C ASN A 507 -11.16 -28.58 -28.35
N THR A 508 -10.87 -27.65 -29.26
CA THR A 508 -9.88 -27.88 -30.33
C THR A 508 -8.45 -27.96 -29.76
N ASP A 509 -7.48 -28.49 -30.51
CA ASP A 509 -6.10 -28.71 -30.02
C ASP A 509 -5.46 -27.45 -29.39
N ALA A 510 -5.71 -26.28 -29.98
CA ALA A 510 -5.19 -25.00 -29.49
C ALA A 510 -6.01 -24.38 -28.34
N LYS A 511 -7.20 -24.93 -28.06
CA LYS A 511 -8.18 -24.49 -27.04
C LYS A 511 -8.33 -22.96 -26.96
N PRO A 512 -8.60 -22.25 -28.09
CA PRO A 512 -8.84 -20.82 -28.10
C PRO A 512 -10.02 -20.43 -27.21
N ALA A 513 -9.93 -19.24 -26.64
CA ALA A 513 -10.95 -18.58 -25.84
C ALA A 513 -11.77 -17.58 -26.66
N LEU A 514 -13.02 -17.37 -26.26
CA LEU A 514 -13.84 -16.25 -26.70
C LEU A 514 -13.20 -14.94 -26.21
N ALA A 515 -12.85 -14.06 -27.13
CA ALA A 515 -12.24 -12.76 -26.84
C ALA A 515 -12.89 -11.65 -27.66
N VAL A 516 -12.93 -10.43 -27.12
CA VAL A 516 -13.25 -9.24 -27.92
C VAL A 516 -12.17 -9.05 -29.00
N ASP A 517 -12.58 -8.74 -30.23
CA ASP A 517 -11.66 -8.34 -31.28
C ASP A 517 -11.08 -6.94 -30.98
N PRO A 518 -9.75 -6.79 -30.83
CA PRO A 518 -9.11 -5.51 -30.53
C PRO A 518 -9.39 -4.41 -31.58
N GLN A 519 -9.60 -4.80 -32.84
CA GLN A 519 -9.87 -3.87 -33.94
C GLN A 519 -11.35 -3.52 -34.06
N ASN A 520 -12.24 -4.43 -33.65
CA ASN A 520 -13.67 -4.22 -33.65
C ASN A 520 -14.33 -4.81 -32.40
N ARG A 521 -14.52 -3.97 -31.39
CA ARG A 521 -15.06 -4.36 -30.08
C ARG A 521 -16.51 -4.86 -30.07
N THR A 522 -17.18 -4.86 -31.22
CA THR A 522 -18.50 -5.49 -31.39
C THR A 522 -18.43 -6.94 -31.84
N ARG A 523 -17.22 -7.43 -32.19
CA ARG A 523 -17.00 -8.78 -32.72
C ARG A 523 -16.22 -9.64 -31.73
N ILE A 524 -16.39 -10.94 -31.89
CA ILE A 524 -15.69 -11.95 -31.11
C ILE A 524 -14.67 -12.69 -31.96
N ALA A 525 -13.44 -12.69 -31.47
CA ALA A 525 -12.33 -13.43 -32.01
C ALA A 525 -12.03 -14.66 -31.14
N MET A 526 -11.58 -15.73 -31.79
CA MET A 526 -11.07 -16.94 -31.14
C MET A 526 -9.56 -16.76 -30.98
N GLN A 527 -9.10 -16.58 -29.74
CA GLN A 527 -7.72 -16.22 -29.43
C GLN A 527 -7.11 -17.22 -28.46
N THR A 528 -5.79 -17.40 -28.53
CA THR A 528 -5.07 -18.15 -27.49
C THR A 528 -5.30 -17.46 -26.13
N PRO A 529 -5.59 -18.22 -25.06
CA PRO A 529 -5.81 -17.64 -23.74
C PRO A 529 -4.62 -16.81 -23.27
N ASP A 530 -4.90 -15.61 -22.80
CA ASP A 530 -3.94 -14.68 -22.22
C ASP A 530 -4.54 -14.11 -20.92
N ARG A 531 -3.84 -14.34 -19.81
CA ARG A 531 -4.26 -13.91 -18.47
C ARG A 531 -4.29 -12.39 -18.31
N HIS A 532 -3.67 -11.65 -19.22
CA HIS A 532 -3.67 -10.19 -19.17
C HIS A 532 -4.68 -9.56 -20.14
N ASN A 533 -5.43 -10.37 -20.90
CA ASN A 533 -6.41 -9.86 -21.86
C ASN A 533 -7.81 -9.74 -21.23
N PRO A 534 -8.27 -8.53 -20.87
CA PRO A 534 -9.58 -8.33 -20.26
C PRO A 534 -10.74 -8.74 -21.18
N GLY A 535 -10.53 -8.69 -22.50
CA GLY A 535 -11.53 -9.08 -23.51
C GLY A 535 -11.89 -10.56 -23.48
N GLN A 536 -11.13 -11.40 -22.77
CA GLN A 536 -11.39 -12.84 -22.62
C GLN A 536 -12.21 -13.22 -21.39
N TYR A 537 -12.51 -12.27 -20.50
CA TYR A 537 -13.27 -12.54 -19.29
C TYR A 537 -14.77 -12.37 -19.53
N TRP A 538 -15.54 -13.35 -19.06
CA TRP A 538 -16.99 -13.40 -19.23
C TRP A 538 -17.70 -13.59 -17.90
N TYR A 539 -18.74 -12.82 -17.66
CA TYR A 539 -19.72 -13.07 -16.62
C TYR A 539 -20.86 -13.90 -17.19
N MET A 540 -21.23 -14.99 -16.50
CA MET A 540 -22.22 -15.97 -16.98
C MET A 540 -23.37 -16.13 -15.98
N PRO A 541 -24.26 -15.13 -15.82
CA PRO A 541 -25.40 -15.24 -14.92
C PRO A 541 -26.43 -16.22 -15.49
N GLU A 542 -26.93 -17.10 -14.63
CA GLU A 542 -28.10 -17.92 -14.94
C GLU A 542 -29.39 -17.10 -14.72
N LEU A 543 -30.30 -17.17 -15.68
CA LEU A 543 -31.58 -16.47 -15.67
C LEU A 543 -32.67 -17.34 -15.06
N GLU A 544 -33.78 -16.70 -14.68
CA GLU A 544 -35.03 -17.44 -14.47
C GLU A 544 -35.45 -18.09 -15.79
N LYS A 545 -35.96 -19.33 -15.73
CA LYS A 545 -36.34 -20.10 -16.92
C LYS A 545 -37.36 -19.34 -17.76
N PRO A 546 -36.96 -18.83 -18.95
CA PRO A 546 -37.90 -18.09 -19.80
C PRO A 546 -38.88 -19.04 -20.50
N TYR A 547 -38.47 -20.30 -20.68
CA TYR A 547 -39.25 -21.37 -21.31
C TYR A 547 -39.04 -22.70 -20.56
N PRO A 548 -40.08 -23.56 -20.41
CA PRO A 548 -39.98 -24.84 -19.71
C PRO A 548 -38.95 -25.82 -20.30
N GLU A 549 -38.75 -25.76 -21.62
CA GLU A 549 -37.84 -26.63 -22.38
C GLU A 549 -36.35 -26.32 -22.20
N ILE A 550 -36.02 -25.19 -21.59
CA ILE A 550 -34.64 -24.76 -21.36
C ILE A 550 -34.13 -25.30 -20.01
N ASN A 551 -32.91 -25.81 -20.02
CA ASN A 551 -32.29 -26.38 -18.83
C ASN A 551 -31.63 -25.28 -17.99
N HIS A 552 -30.67 -24.57 -18.58
CA HIS A 552 -29.87 -23.55 -17.90
C HIS A 552 -29.73 -22.30 -18.79
N PRO A 553 -30.71 -21.39 -18.76
CA PRO A 553 -30.63 -20.15 -19.54
C PRO A 553 -29.54 -19.26 -18.95
N VAL A 554 -28.53 -18.92 -19.74
CA VAL A 554 -27.42 -18.05 -19.32
C VAL A 554 -27.23 -16.91 -20.29
N LEU A 555 -26.77 -15.77 -19.78
CA LEU A 555 -26.17 -14.73 -20.61
C LEU A 555 -24.65 -14.94 -20.64
N LEU A 556 -24.00 -14.55 -21.74
CA LEU A 556 -22.55 -14.40 -21.77
C LEU A 556 -22.25 -12.91 -21.90
N ILE A 557 -21.87 -12.28 -20.79
CA ILE A 557 -21.60 -10.84 -20.71
C ILE A 557 -20.09 -10.63 -20.69
N ASN A 558 -19.57 -9.88 -21.65
CA ASN A 558 -18.13 -9.61 -21.71
C ASN A 558 -17.70 -8.62 -20.62
N TYR A 559 -16.58 -8.89 -19.94
CA TYR A 559 -16.07 -8.07 -18.85
C TYR A 559 -15.60 -6.68 -19.28
N GLU A 560 -14.99 -6.56 -20.47
CA GLU A 560 -14.43 -5.31 -20.97
C GLU A 560 -15.52 -4.36 -21.46
N THR A 561 -16.50 -4.90 -22.20
CA THR A 561 -17.53 -4.10 -22.88
C THR A 561 -18.88 -4.08 -22.16
N GLY A 562 -19.15 -5.03 -21.26
CA GLY A 562 -20.44 -5.19 -20.57
C GLY A 562 -21.60 -5.58 -21.48
N THR A 563 -21.31 -6.08 -22.67
CA THR A 563 -22.31 -6.44 -23.68
C THR A 563 -22.51 -7.95 -23.72
N CYS A 564 -23.71 -8.39 -24.12
CA CYS A 564 -24.06 -9.79 -24.28
C CYS A 564 -23.58 -10.35 -25.61
N LEU A 565 -23.18 -11.62 -25.61
CA LEU A 565 -22.98 -12.40 -26.83
C LEU A 565 -24.32 -12.69 -27.52
N GLN A 566 -24.44 -12.27 -28.77
CA GLN A 566 -25.59 -12.49 -29.66
C GLN A 566 -25.18 -13.40 -30.82
N GLY A 567 -25.97 -14.43 -31.09
CA GLY A 567 -25.86 -15.21 -32.31
C GLY A 567 -26.57 -14.52 -33.48
N MET A 568 -25.92 -14.39 -34.63
CA MET A 568 -26.52 -13.74 -35.79
C MET A 568 -27.37 -14.73 -36.62
N HIS A 569 -28.50 -14.26 -37.13
CA HIS A 569 -29.42 -15.07 -37.96
C HIS A 569 -28.81 -15.57 -39.26
N ASP A 570 -27.83 -14.85 -39.81
CA ASP A 570 -27.10 -15.27 -41.02
C ASP A 570 -26.12 -16.41 -40.78
N GLN A 571 -25.98 -16.87 -39.52
CA GLN A 571 -25.09 -17.95 -39.09
C GLN A 571 -23.60 -17.69 -39.35
N GLY A 572 -23.25 -16.49 -39.83
CA GLY A 572 -21.90 -16.14 -40.24
C GLY A 572 -21.05 -15.57 -39.11
N ASP A 573 -21.68 -15.11 -38.03
CA ASP A 573 -21.02 -14.28 -37.02
C ASP A 573 -21.71 -14.37 -35.64
N CYS A 574 -20.98 -13.96 -34.62
CA CYS A 574 -21.51 -13.64 -33.30
C CYS A 574 -21.02 -12.26 -32.91
N ARG A 575 -21.93 -11.46 -32.36
CA ARG A 575 -21.66 -10.06 -32.03
C ARG A 575 -21.97 -9.74 -30.59
N LEU A 576 -21.42 -8.62 -30.16
CA LEU A 576 -21.65 -8.06 -28.85
C LEU A 576 -22.76 -7.03 -28.91
N LYS A 577 -23.81 -7.28 -28.12
CA LYS A 577 -25.02 -6.47 -28.07
C LYS A 577 -25.21 -5.84 -26.68
N PRO A 578 -25.54 -4.53 -26.59
CA PRO A 578 -25.89 -3.90 -25.32
C PRO A 578 -27.06 -4.60 -24.61
N ILE A 579 -27.05 -4.56 -23.29
CA ILE A 579 -28.14 -5.11 -22.47
C ILE A 579 -29.33 -4.17 -22.56
N GLU A 580 -30.47 -4.70 -23.02
CA GLU A 580 -31.72 -3.95 -23.08
C GLU A 580 -32.40 -3.93 -21.71
N PRO A 581 -33.10 -2.85 -21.32
CA PRO A 581 -33.93 -2.88 -20.12
C PRO A 581 -35.02 -3.95 -20.20
N GLY A 582 -35.21 -4.72 -19.13
CA GLY A 582 -36.26 -5.75 -19.06
C GLY A 582 -35.85 -7.10 -19.65
N ARG A 583 -36.80 -7.79 -20.29
CA ARG A 583 -36.57 -9.13 -20.85
C ARG A 583 -35.58 -9.05 -22.01
N GLN A 584 -34.52 -9.85 -21.93
CA GLN A 584 -33.53 -9.99 -23.00
C GLN A 584 -34.12 -10.71 -24.21
N GLN A 585 -33.58 -10.42 -25.39
CA GLN A 585 -33.96 -11.09 -26.62
C GLN A 585 -33.49 -12.55 -26.63
N ASP A 586 -34.25 -13.42 -27.28
CA ASP A 586 -33.99 -14.87 -27.23
C ASP A 586 -32.69 -15.28 -27.97
N ASP A 587 -32.12 -14.40 -28.80
CA ASP A 587 -30.87 -14.60 -29.54
C ASP A 587 -29.59 -14.21 -28.75
N VAL A 588 -29.76 -13.62 -27.56
CA VAL A 588 -28.68 -13.40 -26.57
C VAL A 588 -28.75 -14.35 -25.38
N ILE A 589 -29.84 -15.12 -25.25
CA ILE A 589 -30.00 -16.14 -24.21
C ILE A 589 -29.49 -17.47 -24.73
N TRP A 590 -28.63 -18.13 -23.95
CA TRP A 590 -28.03 -19.41 -24.30
C TRP A 590 -28.47 -20.49 -23.32
N ASP A 591 -28.95 -21.64 -23.80
CA ASP A 591 -29.16 -22.82 -22.98
C ASP A 591 -27.82 -23.56 -22.81
N ARG A 592 -27.24 -23.49 -21.62
CA ARG A 592 -26.01 -24.21 -21.27
C ARG A 592 -26.33 -25.68 -20.96
N ARG A 593 -25.89 -26.60 -21.82
CA ARG A 593 -26.10 -28.05 -21.61
C ARG A 593 -24.81 -28.75 -21.28
N GLY A 594 -24.76 -29.36 -20.09
CA GLY A 594 -23.55 -29.98 -19.54
C GLY A 594 -22.89 -29.10 -18.49
N ASP A 595 -22.01 -29.71 -17.68
CA ASP A 595 -21.39 -29.05 -16.53
C ASP A 595 -19.95 -28.62 -16.80
N GLU A 596 -19.00 -29.57 -16.78
CA GLU A 596 -17.58 -29.30 -17.05
C GLU A 596 -17.33 -29.03 -18.53
N VAL A 597 -17.91 -29.88 -19.36
CA VAL A 597 -17.95 -29.77 -20.81
C VAL A 597 -19.39 -29.47 -21.19
N PHE A 598 -19.61 -28.36 -21.89
CA PHE A 598 -20.97 -27.92 -22.19
C PHE A 598 -21.12 -27.42 -23.63
N HIS A 599 -22.37 -27.38 -24.08
CA HIS A 599 -22.77 -26.70 -25.30
C HIS A 599 -23.62 -25.47 -24.97
N LEU A 600 -23.59 -24.48 -25.84
CA LEU A 600 -24.42 -23.27 -25.74
C LEU A 600 -25.39 -23.24 -26.92
N LEU A 601 -26.67 -23.48 -26.65
CA LEU A 601 -27.73 -23.45 -27.67
C LEU A 601 -28.45 -22.11 -27.62
N MET A 602 -28.67 -21.50 -28.77
CA MET A 602 -29.38 -20.23 -28.84
C MET A 602 -30.89 -20.47 -28.65
N VAL A 603 -31.53 -19.71 -27.74
CA VAL A 603 -32.92 -19.94 -27.35
C VAL A 603 -33.91 -19.71 -28.49
N TYR A 604 -33.75 -18.64 -29.27
CA TYR A 604 -34.66 -18.30 -30.38
C TYR A 604 -34.84 -19.42 -31.41
N ASN A 605 -33.80 -20.24 -31.60
CA ASN A 605 -33.79 -21.34 -32.56
C ASN A 605 -33.59 -22.69 -31.88
N TRP A 606 -34.00 -22.84 -30.62
CA TRP A 606 -33.82 -24.11 -29.91
C TRP A 606 -34.54 -25.29 -30.61
N ARG A 607 -35.65 -25.02 -31.32
CA ARG A 607 -36.40 -26.03 -32.10
C ARG A 607 -35.70 -26.44 -33.41
N ASP A 608 -34.94 -25.52 -34.01
CA ASP A 608 -34.05 -25.79 -35.17
C ASP A 608 -32.58 -26.04 -34.73
N ALA A 609 -32.38 -26.08 -33.41
CA ALA A 609 -31.15 -26.22 -32.63
C ALA A 609 -29.92 -25.51 -33.22
N LEU A 610 -29.74 -24.20 -33.04
CA LEU A 610 -28.45 -23.54 -33.33
C LEU A 610 -27.52 -23.55 -32.10
N CYS A 611 -26.23 -23.84 -32.28
CA CYS A 611 -25.21 -23.78 -31.23
C CYS A 611 -24.05 -22.83 -31.54
N LEU A 612 -23.47 -22.28 -30.49
CA LEU A 612 -22.21 -21.53 -30.56
C LEU A 612 -21.08 -22.43 -31.08
N THR A 613 -20.36 -21.94 -32.08
CA THR A 613 -19.24 -22.62 -32.73
C THR A 613 -18.16 -21.62 -33.15
N GLN A 614 -17.14 -22.10 -33.83
CA GLN A 614 -16.07 -21.29 -34.42
C GLN A 614 -15.99 -21.51 -35.93
N ILE A 615 -15.80 -20.41 -36.66
CA ILE A 615 -15.43 -20.39 -38.07
C ILE A 615 -14.09 -19.65 -38.16
N GLU A 616 -13.04 -20.36 -38.59
CA GLU A 616 -11.68 -19.82 -38.65
C GLU A 616 -11.21 -19.25 -37.31
N LYS A 617 -11.15 -17.93 -37.15
CA LYS A 617 -10.76 -17.22 -35.91
C LYS A 617 -11.92 -16.40 -35.32
N ARG A 618 -13.17 -16.73 -35.67
CA ARG A 618 -14.37 -15.98 -35.26
C ARG A 618 -15.38 -16.90 -34.59
N ALA A 619 -16.14 -16.37 -33.64
CA ALA A 619 -17.31 -17.07 -33.10
C ALA A 619 -18.50 -16.94 -34.06
N ALA A 620 -19.30 -18.00 -34.18
CA ALA A 620 -20.47 -18.05 -35.04
C ALA A 620 -21.54 -19.00 -34.46
N VAL A 621 -22.71 -19.07 -35.09
CA VAL A 621 -23.73 -20.08 -34.77
C VAL A 621 -23.96 -21.02 -35.94
N ARG A 622 -24.21 -22.32 -35.67
CA ARG A 622 -24.54 -23.32 -36.69
C ARG A 622 -25.58 -24.32 -36.20
N PRO A 623 -26.26 -25.05 -37.11
CA PRO A 623 -27.10 -26.17 -36.72
C PRO A 623 -26.35 -27.19 -35.86
N TRP A 624 -27.01 -27.57 -34.78
CA TRP A 624 -26.56 -28.51 -33.78
C TRP A 624 -26.22 -29.85 -34.44
N ARG A 625 -25.07 -30.41 -34.08
CA ARG A 625 -24.51 -31.67 -34.61
C ARG A 625 -24.04 -31.64 -36.07
N LEU A 626 -23.83 -30.48 -36.69
CA LEU A 626 -23.25 -30.38 -38.04
C LEU A 626 -21.88 -29.64 -38.05
N PRO A 627 -20.75 -30.31 -38.38
CA PRO A 627 -20.55 -31.76 -38.48
C PRO A 627 -20.34 -32.44 -37.11
N HIS A 628 -19.91 -31.71 -36.08
CA HIS A 628 -19.92 -32.12 -34.67
C HIS A 628 -20.14 -30.86 -33.82
N GLY A 629 -21.03 -30.92 -32.83
CA GLY A 629 -21.25 -29.79 -31.92
C GLY A 629 -19.94 -29.42 -31.22
N MET A 630 -19.65 -28.13 -31.11
CA MET A 630 -18.44 -27.66 -30.44
C MET A 630 -18.62 -27.82 -28.93
N ASP A 631 -17.67 -28.48 -28.28
CA ASP A 631 -17.65 -28.53 -26.82
C ASP A 631 -16.92 -27.31 -26.28
N TRP A 632 -17.51 -26.74 -25.24
CA TRP A 632 -16.98 -25.60 -24.53
C TRP A 632 -16.58 -26.01 -23.11
N LEU A 633 -15.52 -25.37 -22.63
CA LEU A 633 -14.96 -25.49 -21.29
C LEU A 633 -14.94 -24.08 -20.69
N ARG A 634 -15.12 -23.98 -19.38
CA ARG A 634 -14.94 -22.71 -18.67
C ARG A 634 -13.90 -22.85 -17.57
N GLU A 635 -12.99 -21.90 -17.51
CA GLU A 635 -12.01 -21.79 -16.44
C GLU A 635 -12.42 -20.60 -15.57
N GLN A 636 -12.72 -20.85 -14.30
CA GLN A 636 -13.06 -19.77 -13.37
C GLN A 636 -11.80 -18.94 -13.10
N HIS A 637 -11.91 -17.64 -13.32
CA HIS A 637 -10.87 -16.67 -13.02
C HIS A 637 -11.44 -15.62 -12.07
N ARG A 638 -10.67 -15.28 -11.03
CA ARG A 638 -10.89 -14.03 -10.30
C ARG A 638 -10.05 -12.95 -10.97
N PRO A 639 -10.65 -11.87 -11.49
CA PRO A 639 -9.83 -10.79 -12.01
C PRO A 639 -8.95 -10.27 -10.86
N TYR A 640 -7.67 -10.04 -11.14
CA TYR A 640 -6.68 -9.48 -10.20
C TYR A 640 -6.16 -10.40 -9.08
N SER A 641 -6.21 -11.74 -9.25
CA SER A 641 -5.53 -12.74 -8.40
C SER A 641 -4.15 -13.13 -8.92
#